data_AF-A0AAE2UD96-F1
#
_entry.id   AF-A0AAE2UD96-F1
#
_cell.length_a   1.000
_cell.length_b   1.000
_cell.length_c   1.000
_cell.angle_alpha   90.00
_cell.angle_beta   90.00
_cell.angle_gamma   90.00
#
_symmetry.space_group_name_H-M   'P 1'
#
loop_
_entity.id
_entity.type
_entity.pdbx_description
1 polymer ?
#
loop_
_entity_poly.entity_id
_entity_poly.type
_entity_poly.pdbx_seq_one_letter_code
_entity_poly.pdbx_strand_id
1 'polypeptide(L)'
;MAQIGFTAIAGTTALFLTALGTSPAAADGISPANDGTGTQVNRIGNDHAITGGTPSADTHNLFHSFSDFNLLTGETATFLTDPAIQNILSRITGSNPSLIDGLLQVSGSDANLFLINPSGILLGPNSALNLQGSFTAITADQVNFATGTFGTVGTPDYAALVGNPQSFSFTANSPGSVVNAGTLSVLPGESVVLVGGQVLNTGTITTPGGTVIISAVDGNSLVRIAQEGLLLNLEVATLPDSPQATLLPFTPTTLPELLTGNAIGEAAGVTVNPDGSITLTESEVALPAEPGTAIVSGTLDASGEDFGGQLTVLGDTIGLLAATLETSGDRSGGTIRVGGEYKGEGPLPTAAITFVDGASTLIADALVQGDGGRIIVWSDQTTRSYGSLSARGGTAGGNGGFVETSSLGFLETTGAPDVGAPNGQGGTWLIDPFDIEIGFFTTTGFPNNNNPFVAESGPAQLDWGDIEAAFGTTPGVRVTVSTGVGGGDNGDITVVDGVDLAGVPADANLEFRAAGDIEIIPELTSSGGVSFDFEADTDNNGSGQIRIDNLLETQGGNILLQGADAGAAPAIDVRAPLRSNGGDISLLSRDSDIQITSLDAGGGAISIITPGLIRVTDTPSILTTGGAEITLEHGGSGATPFTVGDSATNGTAAGISNGANTVPFQAFSGTVSFGNIEIRTDTPNNDPGPSDIPDNFDPDEVDCFGGCDDFGAEPGGEDFSGGGFEEDFEFEEGGRDGFRDEERSEGRDNGFRDEEFDDGRGDDDGFRDEDRGDDDFRDEERGDDDFRDEERDEEPDEARGEEDLRDEGFRGGRGEDFEEISYDEWAFDDRFYADEFVNHFNLPVIPEPDFETSQGTLRSLTETVGTPPALVYARFRPAGSGTVARQPFLKQAQRFNPQPTDVLELVLVTPDSQPKRITVPSATREKVLAAVRQLQIELTDRTRRRRTTYLQPAQRLYSWLVTPLEDNLETEAVGHVSFIMAAGLRSLPLAALHDGEQFIIEKYSVGLMPSLALTDTRYSDLRQAPVLAMGASEFTDQPDLPAVPFELRTIVGQLRQGERSLNETFTPQTLISLRQASGYPVLHLATHGEFRAGGPDNSYIQFWNQRLGLDQLRQLQLNDPPLDLLVMSACRTALGDTAAELGFAGLAVQAGVKSALATLWQVSDLETAGLMAEFYTQLNQQPYKAEALRQAQLAMLRGEVTVVDGKLTWNGGSQPLPAELTDLRFGNIQHPYYWAAFTLVGSPW
;
A
#
# COMPACT_ATOMS: atom_id res chain seq x y z
N MET A 1 43.67 -22.30 59.06
CA MET A 1 44.51 -23.33 58.39
C MET A 1 44.44 -22.99 56.91
N ALA A 2 45.48 -22.77 56.12
CA ALA A 2 46.91 -22.59 56.27
C ALA A 2 47.34 -21.80 55.01
N GLN A 3 47.87 -20.58 55.17
CA GLN A 3 49.15 -20.13 54.59
C GLN A 3 49.99 -21.23 53.94
N ILE A 4 50.53 -20.97 52.74
CA ILE A 4 51.95 -21.07 52.37
C ILE A 4 52.14 -20.34 51.03
N GLY A 5 53.10 -19.42 50.99
CA GLY A 5 53.64 -18.82 49.76
C GLY A 5 55.01 -19.41 49.39
N PHE A 6 55.47 -19.14 48.16
CA PHE A 6 56.87 -19.22 47.74
C PHE A 6 57.09 -18.18 46.62
N THR A 7 57.77 -17.07 46.89
CA THR A 7 59.21 -16.75 46.66
C THR A 7 59.59 -16.41 45.20
N ALA A 8 60.15 -15.21 45.05
CA ALA A 8 60.64 -14.55 43.84
C ALA A 8 61.98 -15.12 43.31
N ILE A 9 62.32 -14.80 42.05
CA ILE A 9 63.62 -14.27 41.59
C ILE A 9 63.48 -13.62 40.20
N ALA A 10 64.28 -12.58 40.01
CA ALA A 10 64.25 -11.50 39.03
C ALA A 10 64.63 -11.85 37.57
N GLY A 11 64.15 -11.00 36.64
CA GLY A 11 64.66 -10.83 35.29
C GLY A 11 64.28 -9.45 34.74
N THR A 12 65.28 -8.55 34.68
CA THR A 12 65.24 -7.16 34.19
C THR A 12 65.06 -7.06 32.67
N THR A 13 64.15 -6.20 32.17
CA THR A 13 64.44 -5.22 31.09
C THR A 13 63.30 -4.22 30.82
N ALA A 14 63.68 -2.94 30.79
CA ALA A 14 63.23 -1.84 29.93
C ALA A 14 61.84 -1.19 30.08
N LEU A 15 61.91 0.14 30.27
CA LEU A 15 60.91 1.20 30.06
C LEU A 15 59.90 0.92 28.93
N PHE A 16 58.63 1.33 29.11
CA PHE A 16 57.96 2.30 28.23
C PHE A 16 56.62 2.80 28.83
N LEU A 17 56.48 4.13 28.79
CA LEU A 17 55.26 4.96 28.77
C LEU A 17 54.02 4.58 29.61
N THR A 18 53.76 5.42 30.62
CA THR A 18 52.41 5.80 31.03
C THR A 18 51.67 6.46 29.87
N ALA A 19 50.83 5.72 29.17
CA ALA A 19 49.73 6.30 28.40
C ALA A 19 48.55 6.49 29.37
N LEU A 20 48.28 7.74 29.71
CA LEU A 20 46.98 8.14 30.26
C LEU A 20 45.95 7.77 29.21
N GLY A 21 45.08 6.82 29.50
CA GLY A 21 43.87 6.60 28.73
C GLY A 21 42.97 7.82 28.94
N THR A 22 43.03 8.78 28.02
CA THR A 22 41.97 9.76 27.84
C THR A 22 40.79 9.04 27.21
N SER A 23 39.72 8.87 27.97
CA SER A 23 38.39 8.63 27.41
C SER A 23 38.13 9.70 26.32
N PRO A 24 37.53 9.37 25.17
CA PRO A 24 37.05 10.42 24.27
C PRO A 24 36.04 11.27 25.05
N ALA A 25 36.33 12.55 25.18
CA ALA A 25 35.40 13.51 25.75
C ALA A 25 34.31 13.76 24.70
N ALA A 26 33.08 13.35 24.98
CA ALA A 26 31.92 13.93 24.32
C ALA A 26 31.93 15.44 24.64
N ALA A 27 31.91 16.28 23.63
CA ALA A 27 31.93 17.73 23.80
C ALA A 27 30.54 18.21 24.25
N ASP A 28 30.43 18.64 25.51
CA ASP A 28 29.21 19.17 26.12
C ASP A 28 28.87 20.58 25.55
N GLY A 29 27.78 20.70 24.78
CA GLY A 29 27.06 21.96 24.48
C GLY A 29 27.40 22.69 23.16
N ILE A 30 26.83 23.89 23.00
CA ILE A 30 27.03 24.77 21.82
C ILE A 30 28.28 25.64 22.01
N SER A 31 29.25 25.53 21.10
CA SER A 31 30.52 26.25 21.16
C SER A 31 30.73 27.14 19.93
N PRO A 32 30.90 28.47 20.07
CA PRO A 32 31.15 29.36 18.94
C PRO A 32 32.53 29.12 18.33
N ALA A 33 32.61 29.18 17.00
CA ALA A 33 33.88 29.08 16.28
C ALA A 33 34.73 30.34 16.46
N ASN A 34 36.04 30.16 16.61
CA ASN A 34 37.00 31.28 16.65
C ASN A 34 37.55 31.59 15.26
N ASP A 35 36.67 31.97 14.33
CA ASP A 35 36.97 32.14 12.91
C ASP A 35 36.70 33.56 12.37
N GLY A 36 36.36 34.49 13.26
CA GLY A 36 36.07 35.89 12.92
C GLY A 36 34.60 36.20 12.66
N THR A 37 33.69 35.21 12.68
CA THR A 37 32.24 35.42 12.47
C THR A 37 31.57 36.21 13.60
N GLY A 38 32.22 36.29 14.78
CA GLY A 38 31.71 37.07 15.91
C GLY A 38 30.47 36.48 16.58
N THR A 39 30.22 35.18 16.41
CA THR A 39 29.13 34.46 17.09
C THR A 39 29.39 34.41 18.60
N GLN A 40 28.36 34.69 19.39
CA GLN A 40 28.41 34.68 20.84
C GLN A 40 27.30 33.77 21.38
N VAL A 41 27.65 32.88 22.31
CA VAL A 41 26.71 31.98 22.98
C VAL A 41 26.75 32.30 24.46
N ASN A 42 25.61 32.69 25.02
CA ASN A 42 25.46 32.98 26.44
C ASN A 42 24.43 32.04 27.06
N ARG A 43 24.88 31.13 27.93
CA ARG A 43 24.02 30.17 28.60
C ARG A 43 23.34 30.80 29.81
N ILE A 44 22.01 30.83 29.82
CA ILE A 44 21.16 31.32 30.91
C ILE A 44 20.26 30.17 31.36
N GLY A 45 20.69 29.43 32.38
CA GLY A 45 20.01 28.19 32.77
C GLY A 45 20.14 27.13 31.68
N ASN A 46 19.01 26.66 31.16
CA ASN A 46 18.95 25.69 30.05
C ASN A 46 18.86 26.35 28.67
N ASP A 47 18.73 27.67 28.60
CA ASP A 47 18.69 28.42 27.34
C ASP A 47 20.09 28.86 26.92
N HIS A 48 20.45 28.59 25.68
CA HIS A 48 21.66 29.04 25.00
C HIS A 48 21.30 30.20 24.09
N ALA A 49 21.39 31.43 24.61
CA ALA A 49 21.11 32.63 23.84
C ALA A 49 22.25 32.92 22.86
N ILE A 50 21.96 32.80 21.56
CA ILE A 50 22.88 33.03 20.45
C ILE A 50 22.70 34.47 19.95
N THR A 51 23.79 35.22 19.99
CA THR A 51 23.83 36.64 19.58
C THR A 51 25.11 36.94 18.77
N GLY A 52 25.24 38.18 18.30
CA GLY A 52 26.37 38.58 17.47
C GLY A 52 26.20 38.04 16.06
N GLY A 53 27.23 37.39 15.52
CA GLY A 53 27.26 36.99 14.11
C GLY A 53 27.67 38.14 13.20
N THR A 54 27.76 37.85 11.90
CA THR A 54 28.14 38.83 10.89
C THR A 54 27.00 38.95 9.86
N PRO A 55 26.44 40.14 9.61
CA PRO A 55 25.42 40.33 8.58
C PRO A 55 26.04 40.48 7.20
N SER A 56 25.26 40.15 6.16
CA SER A 56 25.54 40.52 4.77
C SER A 56 25.47 42.03 4.54
N ALA A 57 25.96 42.50 3.39
CA ALA A 57 25.94 43.94 3.07
C ALA A 57 24.53 44.52 2.90
N ASP A 58 23.57 43.69 2.51
CA ASP A 58 22.15 44.03 2.38
C ASP A 58 21.36 43.76 3.68
N THR A 59 22.00 43.22 4.71
CA THR A 59 21.42 42.88 6.02
C THR A 59 20.29 41.84 5.99
N HIS A 60 20.05 41.14 4.88
CA HIS A 60 19.04 40.08 4.83
C HIS A 60 19.55 38.75 5.43
N ASN A 61 20.86 38.50 5.39
CA ASN A 61 21.46 37.28 5.91
C ASN A 61 22.29 37.56 7.17
N LEU A 62 22.11 36.74 8.20
CA LEU A 62 22.92 36.72 9.41
C LEU A 62 23.69 35.40 9.51
N PHE A 63 25.02 35.49 9.55
CA PHE A 63 25.89 34.31 9.59
C PHE A 63 26.38 34.03 11.00
N HIS A 64 26.22 32.77 11.42
CA HIS A 64 26.77 32.20 12.64
C HIS A 64 27.70 31.03 12.35
N SER A 65 28.70 30.84 13.21
CA SER A 65 29.68 29.77 13.06
C SER A 65 30.02 29.14 14.42
N PHE A 66 30.02 27.81 14.46
CA PHE A 66 30.21 26.98 15.65
C PHE A 66 31.31 25.94 15.42
N SER A 67 32.04 25.57 16.48
CA SER A 67 32.91 24.38 16.45
C SER A 67 32.10 23.12 16.73
N ASP A 68 31.14 23.21 17.63
CA ASP A 68 30.24 22.13 18.04
C ASP A 68 28.87 22.73 18.30
N PHE A 69 27.82 22.02 17.89
CA PHE A 69 26.44 22.45 18.09
C PHE A 69 25.62 21.24 18.51
N ASN A 70 25.54 21.03 19.83
CA ASN A 70 24.78 19.96 20.47
C ASN A 70 23.80 20.58 21.47
N LEU A 71 22.57 20.06 21.49
CA LEU A 71 21.49 20.46 22.37
C LEU A 71 20.93 19.23 23.08
N LEU A 72 20.95 19.21 24.42
CA LEU A 72 20.45 18.09 25.20
C LEU A 72 18.95 18.25 25.53
N THR A 73 18.33 17.18 26.01
CA THR A 73 16.93 17.18 26.48
C THR A 73 16.63 18.32 27.44
N GLY A 74 15.63 19.14 27.09
CA GLY A 74 15.19 20.28 27.91
C GLY A 74 16.09 21.52 27.83
N GLU A 75 17.07 21.53 26.93
CA GLU A 75 17.82 22.72 26.54
C GLU A 75 17.15 23.45 25.36
N THR A 76 17.42 24.75 25.24
CA THR A 76 16.92 25.59 24.15
C THR A 76 18.08 26.34 23.51
N ALA A 77 18.11 26.44 22.18
CA ALA A 77 19.00 27.34 21.46
C ALA A 77 18.18 28.50 20.88
N THR A 78 18.33 29.69 21.46
CA THR A 78 17.56 30.88 21.06
C THR A 78 18.42 31.81 20.23
N PHE A 79 18.15 31.90 18.93
CA PHE A 79 18.74 32.90 18.04
C PHE A 79 18.02 34.24 18.22
N LEU A 80 18.73 35.23 18.77
CA LEU A 80 18.23 36.58 18.95
C LEU A 80 18.71 37.47 17.80
N THR A 81 17.77 37.96 17.00
CA THR A 81 18.07 38.65 15.75
C THR A 81 17.24 39.92 15.57
N ASP A 82 17.61 40.74 14.57
CA ASP A 82 16.89 41.95 14.17
C ASP A 82 15.75 41.60 13.19
N PRO A 83 14.58 42.28 13.25
CA PRO A 83 13.48 42.09 12.31
C PRO A 83 13.85 42.22 10.82
N ALA A 84 14.95 42.90 10.47
CA ALA A 84 15.40 43.02 9.08
C ALA A 84 16.07 41.76 8.51
N ILE A 85 16.48 40.82 9.38
CA ILE A 85 17.11 39.56 8.96
C ILE A 85 16.02 38.62 8.42
N GLN A 86 16.23 38.10 7.21
CA GLN A 86 15.38 37.11 6.55
C GLN A 86 15.93 35.69 6.67
N ASN A 87 17.27 35.52 6.70
CA ASN A 87 17.89 34.19 6.81
C ASN A 87 18.99 34.20 7.87
N ILE A 88 18.98 33.18 8.73
CA ILE A 88 20.03 32.87 9.68
C ILE A 88 20.77 31.62 9.18
N LEU A 89 22.05 31.77 8.82
CA LEU A 89 22.89 30.67 8.35
C LEU A 89 23.89 30.27 9.42
N SER A 90 23.70 29.07 9.99
CA SER A 90 24.50 28.52 11.08
C SER A 90 25.35 27.35 10.61
N ARG A 91 26.66 27.54 10.45
CA ARG A 91 27.59 26.47 10.07
C ARG A 91 28.31 25.86 11.26
N ILE A 92 28.56 24.56 11.19
CA ILE A 92 29.43 23.82 12.10
C ILE A 92 30.74 23.51 11.36
N THR A 93 31.86 23.87 11.98
CA THR A 93 33.22 23.76 11.41
C THR A 93 34.05 22.64 12.04
N GLY A 94 33.58 22.07 13.16
CA GLY A 94 34.21 20.91 13.81
C GLY A 94 33.86 19.60 13.12
N SER A 95 34.50 18.53 13.57
CA SER A 95 34.34 17.19 12.98
C SER A 95 33.16 16.39 13.54
N ASN A 96 32.47 16.89 14.56
CA ASN A 96 31.42 16.15 15.25
C ASN A 96 30.06 16.39 14.60
N PRO A 97 29.20 15.35 14.48
CA PRO A 97 27.82 15.55 14.08
C PRO A 97 27.06 16.36 15.14
N SER A 98 26.00 17.05 14.70
CA SER A 98 25.13 17.83 15.58
C SER A 98 24.05 16.94 16.17
N LEU A 99 24.05 16.79 17.50
CA LEU A 99 22.98 16.15 18.24
C LEU A 99 22.02 17.21 18.79
N ILE A 100 20.79 17.26 18.28
CA ILE A 100 19.75 18.19 18.72
C ILE A 100 18.62 17.40 19.36
N ASP A 101 18.53 17.39 20.68
CA ASP A 101 17.45 16.74 21.43
C ASP A 101 16.69 17.77 22.30
N GLY A 102 16.52 18.99 21.80
CA GLY A 102 15.85 20.08 22.51
C GLY A 102 15.22 21.10 21.56
N LEU A 103 14.90 22.30 22.07
CA LEU A 103 14.16 23.32 21.31
C LEU A 103 15.10 24.25 20.51
N LEU A 104 14.91 24.34 19.19
CA LEU A 104 15.50 25.42 18.37
C LEU A 104 14.50 26.57 18.27
N GLN A 105 14.93 27.79 18.58
CA GLN A 105 14.06 28.96 18.61
C GLN A 105 14.70 30.16 17.92
N VAL A 106 13.89 30.92 17.17
CA VAL A 106 14.24 32.25 16.64
C VAL A 106 13.35 33.27 17.31
N SER A 107 13.95 34.36 17.80
CA SER A 107 13.22 35.43 18.48
C SER A 107 13.69 36.79 17.98
N GLY A 108 12.74 37.66 17.68
CA GLY A 108 12.99 39.02 17.20
C GLY A 108 12.83 39.21 15.68
N SER A 109 12.67 38.14 14.91
CA SER A 109 12.29 38.19 13.49
C SER A 109 11.50 36.95 13.06
N ASP A 110 11.09 36.94 11.80
CA ASP A 110 10.51 35.87 11.01
C ASP A 110 11.57 35.16 10.13
N ALA A 111 12.84 35.23 10.52
CA ALA A 111 13.92 34.68 9.71
C ALA A 111 13.85 33.15 9.59
N ASN A 112 14.17 32.67 8.39
CA ASN A 112 14.47 31.27 8.12
C ASN A 112 15.75 30.83 8.84
N LEU A 113 15.81 29.58 9.30
CA LEU A 113 16.97 29.02 9.98
C LEU A 113 17.61 27.89 9.18
N PHE A 114 18.85 28.09 8.76
CA PHE A 114 19.69 27.07 8.12
C PHE A 114 20.71 26.52 9.11
N LEU A 115 20.69 25.22 9.34
CA LEU A 115 21.66 24.47 10.14
C LEU A 115 22.51 23.60 9.22
N ILE A 116 23.81 23.91 9.13
CA ILE A 116 24.73 23.30 8.16
C ILE A 116 25.82 22.53 8.90
N ASN A 117 25.81 21.20 8.82
CA ASN A 117 26.86 20.36 9.42
C ASN A 117 27.24 19.17 8.51
N PRO A 118 28.37 19.23 7.79
CA PRO A 118 28.85 18.15 6.93
C PRO A 118 29.12 16.83 7.66
N SER A 119 29.37 16.86 8.97
CA SER A 119 29.60 15.64 9.75
C SER A 119 28.34 14.82 10.00
N GLY A 120 27.15 15.42 9.81
CA GLY A 120 25.85 14.81 10.08
C GLY A 120 25.02 15.58 11.10
N ILE A 121 23.71 15.36 11.07
CA ILE A 121 22.73 16.01 11.96
C ILE A 121 21.77 14.93 12.48
N LEU A 122 21.59 14.85 13.79
CA LEU A 122 20.60 13.99 14.44
C LEU A 122 19.65 14.88 15.25
N LEU A 123 18.39 14.93 14.84
CA LEU A 123 17.28 15.54 15.55
C LEU A 123 16.59 14.44 16.38
N GLY A 124 16.85 14.44 17.69
CA GLY A 124 16.38 13.41 18.62
C GLY A 124 14.89 13.51 18.95
N PRO A 125 14.33 12.55 19.72
CA PRO A 125 12.90 12.48 20.02
C PRO A 125 12.32 13.69 20.74
N ASN A 126 13.14 14.48 21.45
CA ASN A 126 12.70 15.70 22.14
C ASN A 126 13.00 16.97 21.34
N SER A 127 13.47 16.84 20.10
CA SER A 127 13.70 17.99 19.23
C SER A 127 12.39 18.63 18.81
N ALA A 128 12.36 19.97 18.86
CA ALA A 128 11.21 20.78 18.48
C ALA A 128 11.69 22.11 17.89
N LEU A 129 10.80 22.76 17.13
CA LEU A 129 11.04 24.05 16.51
C LEU A 129 10.06 25.10 17.09
N ASN A 130 10.57 26.31 17.31
CA ASN A 130 9.77 27.51 17.59
C ASN A 130 10.30 28.66 16.73
N LEU A 131 9.93 28.61 15.45
CA LEU A 131 10.38 29.51 14.40
C LEU A 131 9.16 30.16 13.75
N GLN A 132 9.28 31.44 13.39
CA GLN A 132 8.24 32.12 12.60
C GLN A 132 8.42 31.92 11.09
N GLY A 133 9.62 31.56 10.65
CA GLY A 133 9.94 31.23 9.25
C GLY A 133 10.30 29.75 9.07
N SER A 134 10.88 29.43 7.92
CA SER A 134 11.21 28.08 7.49
C SER A 134 12.47 27.51 8.16
N PHE A 135 12.58 26.18 8.19
CA PHE A 135 13.73 25.45 8.73
C PHE A 135 14.43 24.60 7.65
N THR A 136 15.76 24.66 7.62
CA THR A 136 16.58 23.84 6.72
C THR A 136 17.74 23.21 7.48
N ALA A 137 17.83 21.88 7.47
CA ALA A 137 18.96 21.13 7.99
C ALA A 137 19.70 20.43 6.85
N ILE A 138 21.01 20.70 6.72
CA ILE A 138 21.79 20.24 5.57
C ILE A 138 23.22 19.80 5.92
N THR A 139 23.72 18.76 5.23
CA THR A 139 25.10 18.26 5.39
C THR A 139 26.05 18.66 4.26
N ALA A 140 25.70 19.71 3.50
CA ALA A 140 26.54 20.24 2.45
C ALA A 140 27.79 20.94 3.03
N ASP A 141 28.89 20.87 2.28
CA ASP A 141 30.15 21.53 2.67
C ASP A 141 30.13 23.03 2.39
N GLN A 142 29.29 23.44 1.43
CA GLN A 142 29.23 24.80 0.92
C GLN A 142 27.80 25.21 0.57
N VAL A 143 27.43 26.42 0.95
CA VAL A 143 26.21 27.11 0.48
C VAL A 143 26.62 28.22 -0.46
N ASN A 144 26.16 28.18 -1.70
CA ASN A 144 26.52 29.16 -2.73
C ASN A 144 25.44 30.23 -2.89
N PHE A 145 25.88 31.46 -3.08
CA PHE A 145 25.10 32.64 -3.43
C PHE A 145 25.51 33.12 -4.83
N ALA A 146 24.77 34.06 -5.40
CA ALA A 146 25.07 34.61 -6.73
C ALA A 146 26.51 35.19 -6.85
N THR A 147 27.06 35.72 -5.75
CA THR A 147 28.32 36.47 -5.74
C THR A 147 29.38 35.89 -4.79
N GLY A 148 29.14 34.72 -4.18
CA GLY A 148 30.10 34.11 -3.26
C GLY A 148 29.63 32.79 -2.64
N THR A 149 30.48 32.19 -1.80
CA THR A 149 30.20 30.89 -1.17
C THR A 149 30.45 30.96 0.34
N PHE A 150 29.53 30.38 1.10
CA PHE A 150 29.61 30.14 2.52
C PHE A 150 29.98 28.66 2.78
N GLY A 151 31.28 28.37 2.82
CA GLY A 151 31.80 27.01 3.09
C GLY A 151 31.98 26.72 4.57
N THR A 152 32.12 25.45 4.96
CA THR A 152 32.51 25.05 6.33
C THR A 152 34.01 25.20 6.61
N VAL A 153 34.80 25.36 5.55
CA VAL A 153 36.25 25.61 5.61
C VAL A 153 36.56 27.01 5.05
N GLY A 154 37.45 27.75 5.73
CA GLY A 154 37.91 29.07 5.31
C GLY A 154 37.10 30.24 5.86
N THR A 155 37.48 31.46 5.46
CA THR A 155 36.88 32.73 5.90
C THR A 155 36.05 33.32 4.75
N PRO A 156 34.70 33.28 4.83
CA PRO A 156 33.82 33.83 3.81
C PRO A 156 33.90 35.36 3.73
N ASP A 157 33.67 35.92 2.55
CA ASP A 157 33.41 37.36 2.39
C ASP A 157 31.92 37.64 2.64
N TYR A 158 31.55 37.79 3.91
CA TYR A 158 30.16 37.98 4.34
C TYR A 158 29.45 39.13 3.62
N ALA A 159 30.16 40.21 3.28
CA ALA A 159 29.58 41.35 2.59
C ALA A 159 29.13 40.99 1.15
N ALA A 160 29.74 39.98 0.54
CA ALA A 160 29.40 39.49 -0.80
C ALA A 160 28.32 38.40 -0.81
N LEU A 161 27.88 37.91 0.35
CA LEU A 161 26.84 36.87 0.49
C LEU A 161 25.45 37.50 0.65
N VAL A 162 25.04 38.27 -0.36
CA VAL A 162 23.76 38.99 -0.41
C VAL A 162 22.68 38.19 -1.15
N GLY A 163 21.41 38.48 -0.87
CA GLY A 163 20.27 37.73 -1.43
C GLY A 163 20.16 36.30 -0.90
N ASN A 164 19.35 35.45 -1.53
CA ASN A 164 19.09 34.09 -1.04
C ASN A 164 20.13 33.05 -1.51
N PRO A 165 20.35 31.98 -0.73
CA PRO A 165 21.09 30.80 -1.19
C PRO A 165 20.59 30.30 -2.55
N GLN A 166 21.50 29.88 -3.41
CA GLN A 166 21.22 29.43 -4.79
C GLN A 166 21.56 27.95 -5.01
N SER A 167 22.52 27.40 -4.26
CA SER A 167 22.85 25.98 -4.32
C SER A 167 23.63 25.50 -3.11
N PHE A 168 23.68 24.19 -2.94
CA PHE A 168 24.46 23.49 -1.93
C PHE A 168 25.46 22.53 -2.62
N SER A 169 26.74 22.61 -2.26
CA SER A 169 27.77 21.72 -2.81
C SER A 169 28.13 20.62 -1.81
N PHE A 170 28.06 19.37 -2.26
CA PHE A 170 28.48 18.17 -1.56
C PHE A 170 29.77 17.67 -2.19
N THR A 171 30.89 18.26 -1.81
CA THR A 171 32.22 17.97 -2.36
C THR A 171 32.88 16.73 -1.74
N ALA A 172 32.36 16.24 -0.60
CA ALA A 172 32.78 14.99 -0.01
C ALA A 172 32.27 13.78 -0.82
N ASN A 173 33.07 12.72 -0.92
CA ASN A 173 32.66 11.45 -1.56
C ASN A 173 31.53 10.74 -0.81
N SER A 174 31.44 10.96 0.49
CA SER A 174 30.38 10.41 1.35
C SER A 174 29.92 11.53 2.28
N PRO A 175 28.87 12.27 1.92
CA PRO A 175 28.32 13.30 2.80
C PRO A 175 27.74 12.71 4.08
N GLY A 176 27.67 13.51 5.15
CA GLY A 176 27.05 13.09 6.41
C GLY A 176 25.53 12.86 6.28
N SER A 177 24.96 12.10 7.20
CA SER A 177 23.52 11.77 7.22
C SER A 177 22.71 12.78 8.04
N VAL A 178 21.42 12.92 7.70
CA VAL A 178 20.40 13.62 8.50
C VAL A 178 19.41 12.60 9.05
N VAL A 179 19.19 12.60 10.36
CA VAL A 179 18.18 11.76 11.01
C VAL A 179 17.20 12.63 11.76
N ASN A 180 15.89 12.44 11.52
CA ASN A 180 14.82 13.04 12.30
C ASN A 180 14.03 11.98 13.06
N ALA A 181 14.06 12.07 14.39
CA ALA A 181 13.24 11.28 15.31
C ALA A 181 12.30 12.15 16.17
N GLY A 182 12.33 13.47 16.01
CA GLY A 182 11.53 14.40 16.80
C GLY A 182 10.26 14.87 16.11
N THR A 183 9.65 15.92 16.68
CA THR A 183 8.45 16.55 16.14
C THR A 183 8.80 17.97 15.67
N LEU A 184 8.93 18.13 14.36
CA LEU A 184 9.29 19.40 13.73
C LEU A 184 8.02 20.07 13.21
N SER A 185 7.72 21.28 13.68
CA SER A 185 6.55 22.02 13.22
C SER A 185 6.90 23.50 13.01
N VAL A 186 6.38 24.06 11.93
CA VAL A 186 6.50 25.49 11.57
C VAL A 186 5.10 26.09 11.36
N LEU A 187 5.03 27.41 11.18
CA LEU A 187 3.77 28.11 10.94
C LEU A 187 3.19 27.77 9.55
N PRO A 188 1.88 28.04 9.32
CA PRO A 188 1.25 27.78 8.04
C PRO A 188 1.96 28.48 6.87
N GLY A 189 2.13 27.77 5.76
CA GLY A 189 2.84 28.24 4.56
C GLY A 189 4.36 28.16 4.63
N GLU A 190 4.95 27.87 5.80
CA GLU A 190 6.40 27.72 5.96
C GLU A 190 6.88 26.31 5.59
N SER A 191 8.20 26.16 5.45
CA SER A 191 8.82 24.93 4.95
C SER A 191 9.78 24.26 5.94
N VAL A 192 9.87 22.93 5.85
CA VAL A 192 10.91 22.12 6.50
C VAL A 192 11.68 21.33 5.43
N VAL A 193 12.98 21.56 5.34
CA VAL A 193 13.86 20.96 4.33
C VAL A 193 14.99 20.19 5.00
N LEU A 194 15.09 18.89 4.74
CA LEU A 194 16.16 18.02 5.23
C LEU A 194 16.95 17.46 4.03
N VAL A 195 18.25 17.77 3.97
CA VAL A 195 19.12 17.32 2.87
C VAL A 195 20.42 16.73 3.39
N GLY A 196 20.78 15.52 2.96
CA GLY A 196 22.07 14.94 3.33
C GLY A 196 22.50 13.77 2.47
N GLY A 197 23.63 13.14 2.82
CA GLY A 197 24.12 11.95 2.12
C GLY A 197 23.13 10.80 2.23
N GLN A 198 22.54 10.65 3.41
CA GLN A 198 21.35 9.84 3.66
C GLN A 198 20.40 10.65 4.49
N VAL A 199 19.10 10.45 4.30
CA VAL A 199 18.07 11.05 5.16
C VAL A 199 17.16 9.97 5.71
N LEU A 200 17.01 9.94 7.02
CA LEU A 200 16.11 9.02 7.73
C LEU A 200 15.13 9.82 8.57
N ASN A 201 13.85 9.80 8.20
CA ASN A 201 12.77 10.30 9.05
C ASN A 201 12.12 9.11 9.76
N THR A 202 11.89 9.25 11.07
CA THR A 202 11.15 8.31 11.94
C THR A 202 10.16 9.07 12.84
N GLY A 203 10.31 10.39 12.95
CA GLY A 203 9.42 11.26 13.71
C GLY A 203 8.33 11.91 12.86
N THR A 204 7.88 13.09 13.27
CA THR A 204 6.80 13.85 12.63
C THR A 204 7.30 15.19 12.13
N ILE A 205 6.92 15.56 10.90
CA ILE A 205 7.13 16.89 10.33
C ILE A 205 5.76 17.48 9.95
N THR A 206 5.44 18.68 10.44
CA THR A 206 4.16 19.36 10.17
C THR A 206 4.38 20.78 9.63
N THR A 207 3.92 21.03 8.41
CA THR A 207 4.01 22.31 7.68
C THR A 207 2.63 22.68 7.11
N PRO A 208 1.70 23.25 7.89
CA PRO A 208 0.31 23.38 7.43
C PRO A 208 0.17 24.20 6.14
N GLY A 209 -0.34 23.61 5.06
CA GLY A 209 -0.40 24.23 3.72
C GLY A 209 0.97 24.69 3.16
N GLY A 210 2.06 24.25 3.79
CA GLY A 210 3.45 24.61 3.49
C GLY A 210 4.16 23.52 2.69
N THR A 211 5.46 23.38 2.88
CA THR A 211 6.28 22.41 2.10
C THR A 211 7.20 21.58 2.99
N VAL A 212 7.24 20.26 2.78
CA VAL A 212 8.30 19.38 3.31
C VAL A 212 9.14 18.83 2.17
N ILE A 213 10.45 18.91 2.31
CA ILE A 213 11.40 18.31 1.37
C ILE A 213 12.38 17.40 2.11
N ILE A 214 12.41 16.14 1.72
CA ILE A 214 13.39 15.14 2.15
C ILE A 214 14.23 14.79 0.92
N SER A 215 15.54 15.04 0.96
CA SER A 215 16.42 14.75 -0.17
C SER A 215 17.73 14.11 0.26
N ALA A 216 17.96 12.88 -0.21
CA ALA A 216 19.24 12.21 -0.12
C ALA A 216 20.06 12.44 -1.40
N VAL A 217 21.37 12.64 -1.25
CA VAL A 217 22.27 12.94 -2.35
C VAL A 217 23.55 12.13 -2.28
N ASP A 218 24.12 11.83 -3.45
CA ASP A 218 25.45 11.25 -3.53
C ASP A 218 26.55 12.27 -3.25
N GLY A 219 27.76 11.77 -3.02
CA GLY A 219 28.95 12.62 -2.95
C GLY A 219 29.34 13.21 -4.30
N ASN A 220 30.10 14.31 -4.28
CA ASN A 220 30.48 15.10 -5.45
C ASN A 220 29.31 15.72 -6.23
N SER A 221 28.21 15.99 -5.54
CA SER A 221 26.96 16.50 -6.10
C SER A 221 26.79 18.01 -5.85
N LEU A 222 26.01 18.66 -6.72
CA LEU A 222 25.52 20.02 -6.53
C LEU A 222 23.99 19.97 -6.43
N VAL A 223 23.41 20.73 -5.50
CA VAL A 223 21.94 20.86 -5.35
C VAL A 223 21.56 22.29 -5.61
N ARG A 224 20.76 22.59 -6.64
CA ARG A 224 20.33 23.97 -6.95
C ARG A 224 18.97 24.29 -6.33
N ILE A 225 18.81 25.54 -5.91
CA ILE A 225 17.59 26.13 -5.37
C ILE A 225 17.11 27.13 -6.43
N ALA A 226 15.87 27.08 -6.90
CA ALA A 226 15.44 28.03 -7.94
C ALA A 226 14.25 28.93 -7.58
N GLN A 227 13.57 28.72 -6.46
CA GLN A 227 12.69 29.71 -5.84
C GLN A 227 13.01 29.82 -4.34
N GLU A 228 12.68 30.95 -3.71
CA GLU A 228 12.90 31.16 -2.27
C GLU A 228 12.26 30.00 -1.49
N GLY A 229 13.08 29.14 -0.86
CA GLY A 229 12.62 28.00 -0.06
C GLY A 229 12.31 26.70 -0.81
N LEU A 230 12.30 26.68 -2.15
CA LEU A 230 11.95 25.49 -2.95
C LEU A 230 13.17 24.97 -3.74
N LEU A 231 13.54 23.69 -3.49
CA LEU A 231 14.52 22.96 -4.30
C LEU A 231 13.89 22.72 -5.69
N LEU A 232 14.39 23.40 -6.71
CA LEU A 232 13.78 23.35 -8.05
C LEU A 232 14.57 22.48 -9.03
N ASN A 233 15.77 22.05 -8.65
CA ASN A 233 16.65 21.33 -9.55
C ASN A 233 17.75 20.62 -8.74
N LEU A 234 17.56 19.33 -8.43
CA LEU A 234 18.71 18.49 -8.12
C LEU A 234 19.36 18.13 -9.46
N GLU A 235 19.97 19.12 -10.12
CA GLU A 235 20.93 18.79 -11.16
C GLU A 235 22.12 18.21 -10.40
N VAL A 236 22.10 16.89 -10.16
CA VAL A 236 23.25 16.11 -9.69
C VAL A 236 24.28 16.10 -10.82
N ALA A 237 24.72 17.28 -11.23
CA ALA A 237 25.88 17.44 -12.05
C ALA A 237 27.06 17.04 -11.16
N THR A 238 27.71 15.94 -11.52
CA THR A 238 29.05 15.64 -11.01
C THR A 238 29.88 16.91 -11.16
N LEU A 239 30.41 17.44 -10.06
CA LEU A 239 31.23 18.65 -10.09
C LEU A 239 32.33 18.45 -11.16
N PRO A 240 32.43 19.31 -12.21
CA PRO A 240 33.35 19.09 -13.32
C PRO A 240 34.76 19.02 -12.77
N ASP A 241 35.51 17.95 -13.12
CA ASP A 241 36.90 17.63 -12.73
C ASP A 241 37.66 18.83 -12.15
N SER A 242 37.39 19.16 -10.89
CA SER A 242 38.04 20.27 -10.22
C SER A 242 39.26 19.67 -9.54
N PRO A 243 40.49 20.05 -9.93
CA PRO A 243 41.70 19.63 -9.23
C PRO A 243 41.82 20.40 -7.91
N GLN A 244 40.82 20.28 -7.04
CA GLN A 244 40.79 20.65 -5.63
C GLN A 244 39.43 20.21 -5.06
N ALA A 245 39.22 18.89 -4.93
CA ALA A 245 38.39 18.38 -3.85
C ALA A 245 38.95 19.01 -2.57
N THR A 246 38.23 19.97 -2.00
CA THR A 246 38.66 20.59 -0.76
C THR A 246 38.36 19.53 0.28
N LEU A 247 39.33 18.64 0.51
CA LEU A 247 39.20 17.56 1.47
C LEU A 247 38.76 18.21 2.78
N LEU A 248 37.52 17.96 3.20
CA LEU A 248 37.10 18.23 4.57
C LEU A 248 38.24 17.73 5.48
N PRO A 249 38.64 18.49 6.51
CA PRO A 249 39.72 18.07 7.39
C PRO A 249 39.36 16.81 8.22
N PHE A 250 38.16 16.26 8.03
CA PHE A 250 37.59 15.10 8.67
C PHE A 250 36.78 14.28 7.67
N THR A 251 36.44 13.05 8.05
CA THR A 251 35.49 12.21 7.32
C THR A 251 34.12 12.35 8.00
N PRO A 252 33.04 12.65 7.25
CA PRO A 252 31.67 12.64 7.79
C PRO A 252 31.31 11.31 8.46
N THR A 253 30.41 11.36 9.44
CA THR A 253 29.97 10.18 10.19
C THR A 253 28.96 9.40 9.36
N THR A 254 29.10 8.09 9.26
CA THR A 254 28.11 7.23 8.59
C THR A 254 26.84 7.08 9.42
N LEU A 255 25.71 6.71 8.83
CA LEU A 255 24.44 6.53 9.56
C LEU A 255 24.54 5.49 10.69
N PRO A 256 25.14 4.29 10.51
CA PRO A 256 25.33 3.35 11.63
C PRO A 256 26.16 3.94 12.77
N GLU A 257 27.23 4.69 12.46
CA GLU A 257 28.06 5.35 13.47
C GLU A 257 27.31 6.46 14.20
N LEU A 258 26.48 7.23 13.48
CA LEU A 258 25.65 8.30 14.05
C LEU A 258 24.63 7.75 15.05
N LEU A 259 24.01 6.60 14.72
CA LEU A 259 23.00 5.93 15.53
C LEU A 259 23.59 5.16 16.73
N THR A 260 24.75 4.52 16.56
CA THR A 260 25.42 3.73 17.61
C THR A 260 26.22 4.59 18.59
N GLY A 261 26.83 5.69 18.12
CA GLY A 261 27.69 6.55 18.92
C GLY A 261 26.98 7.36 20.01
N ASN A 262 25.65 7.51 19.92
CA ASN A 262 24.90 8.50 20.71
C ASN A 262 23.75 7.93 21.56
N ALA A 263 23.55 6.60 21.62
CA ALA A 263 22.48 5.92 22.37
C ALA A 263 21.02 6.28 21.97
N ILE A 264 20.83 6.88 20.79
CA ILE A 264 19.51 7.33 20.30
C ILE A 264 18.91 6.35 19.28
N GLY A 265 19.68 5.42 18.70
CA GLY A 265 19.16 4.46 17.72
C GLY A 265 17.87 3.76 18.18
N GLU A 266 17.86 3.16 19.37
CA GLU A 266 16.67 2.51 19.93
C GLU A 266 15.49 3.49 20.16
N ALA A 267 15.78 4.73 20.57
CA ALA A 267 14.76 5.75 20.82
C ALA A 267 14.21 6.40 19.53
N ALA A 268 14.94 6.28 18.42
CA ALA A 268 14.54 6.71 17.09
C ALA A 268 13.82 5.59 16.31
N GLY A 269 13.49 4.47 16.94
CA GLY A 269 12.81 3.35 16.28
C GLY A 269 13.71 2.57 15.31
N VAL A 270 15.04 2.62 15.47
CA VAL A 270 16.02 2.02 14.55
C VAL A 270 16.99 1.11 15.30
N THR A 271 17.15 -0.12 14.84
CA THR A 271 18.14 -1.06 15.39
C THR A 271 19.35 -1.15 14.47
N VAL A 272 20.55 -1.00 15.03
CA VAL A 272 21.81 -1.27 14.31
C VAL A 272 22.30 -2.65 14.72
N ASN A 273 22.32 -3.57 13.76
CA ASN A 273 22.71 -4.95 13.98
C ASN A 273 24.23 -5.09 14.16
N PRO A 274 24.71 -6.19 14.79
CA PRO A 274 26.14 -6.40 15.03
C PRO A 274 27.02 -6.48 13.78
N ASP A 275 26.41 -6.72 12.61
CA ASP A 275 27.08 -6.72 11.31
C ASP A 275 27.15 -5.33 10.65
N GLY A 276 26.59 -4.30 11.30
CA GLY A 276 26.54 -2.93 10.81
C GLY A 276 25.32 -2.62 9.94
N SER A 277 24.45 -3.60 9.66
CA SER A 277 23.18 -3.34 8.98
C SER A 277 22.21 -2.60 9.89
N ILE A 278 21.30 -1.83 9.29
CA ILE A 278 20.28 -1.07 10.00
C ILE A 278 18.92 -1.68 9.67
N THR A 279 18.07 -1.89 10.66
CA THR A 279 16.68 -2.33 10.50
C THR A 279 15.77 -1.39 11.26
N LEU A 280 14.62 -1.02 10.71
CA LEU A 280 13.61 -0.32 11.48
C LEU A 280 13.02 -1.28 12.53
N THR A 281 12.67 -0.76 13.70
CA THR A 281 12.13 -1.60 14.78
C THR A 281 10.72 -2.10 14.44
N GLU A 282 10.01 -1.38 13.56
CA GLU A 282 8.66 -1.67 13.09
C GLU A 282 8.63 -2.38 11.73
N SER A 283 9.77 -2.53 11.05
CA SER A 283 9.87 -3.19 9.75
C SER A 283 11.05 -4.16 9.74
N GLU A 284 10.80 -5.43 9.37
CA GLU A 284 11.86 -6.43 9.17
C GLU A 284 12.76 -6.12 7.95
N VAL A 285 12.54 -4.99 7.27
CA VAL A 285 13.33 -4.53 6.13
C VAL A 285 14.66 -3.92 6.59
N ALA A 286 15.75 -4.44 6.03
CA ALA A 286 17.07 -3.84 6.19
C ALA A 286 17.16 -2.55 5.35
N LEU A 287 17.63 -1.46 5.98
CA LEU A 287 17.82 -0.18 5.31
C LEU A 287 19.14 -0.18 4.52
N PRO A 288 19.16 0.35 3.29
CA PRO A 288 20.39 0.58 2.55
C PRO A 288 21.30 1.56 3.31
N ALA A 289 22.60 1.30 3.29
CA ALA A 289 23.61 2.11 3.98
C ALA A 289 24.48 2.92 3.03
N GLU A 290 24.10 3.02 1.75
CA GLU A 290 24.82 3.79 0.73
C GLU A 290 24.32 5.25 0.68
N PRO A 291 25.18 6.24 0.33
CA PRO A 291 24.73 7.59 0.00
C PRO A 291 23.64 7.59 -1.07
N GLY A 292 22.85 8.66 -1.16
CA GLY A 292 21.69 8.73 -2.05
C GLY A 292 20.43 8.04 -1.51
N THR A 293 20.46 7.45 -0.31
CA THR A 293 19.31 6.75 0.28
C THR A 293 18.44 7.67 1.15
N ALA A 294 17.14 7.76 0.84
CA ALA A 294 16.12 8.44 1.64
C ALA A 294 15.10 7.43 2.20
N ILE A 295 14.97 7.36 3.53
CA ILE A 295 13.99 6.52 4.21
C ILE A 295 13.04 7.39 5.01
N VAL A 296 11.74 7.20 4.80
CA VAL A 296 10.70 7.85 5.58
C VAL A 296 9.90 6.76 6.30
N SER A 297 9.90 6.88 7.61
CA SER A 297 9.03 6.20 8.56
C SER A 297 8.41 7.29 9.46
N GLY A 298 7.21 7.09 9.97
CA GLY A 298 6.46 8.14 10.66
C GLY A 298 5.70 9.07 9.72
N THR A 299 5.54 10.34 10.08
CA THR A 299 4.54 11.24 9.46
C THR A 299 5.16 12.50 8.85
N LEU A 300 4.83 12.78 7.59
CA LEU A 300 5.04 14.07 6.93
C LEU A 300 3.66 14.67 6.62
N ASP A 301 3.34 15.80 7.22
CA ASP A 301 2.02 16.43 7.15
C ASP A 301 2.15 17.87 6.65
N ALA A 302 1.69 18.10 5.43
CA ALA A 302 1.52 19.42 4.85
C ALA A 302 0.04 19.71 4.53
N SER A 303 -0.90 19.09 5.24
CA SER A 303 -2.33 19.44 5.12
C SER A 303 -2.58 20.91 5.46
N GLY A 304 -3.50 21.55 4.76
CA GLY A 304 -3.88 22.95 5.00
C GLY A 304 -5.36 23.09 5.29
N GLU A 305 -5.76 24.20 5.90
CA GLU A 305 -7.20 24.47 6.14
C GLU A 305 -7.97 24.55 4.82
N ASP A 306 -7.54 25.41 3.89
CA ASP A 306 -8.18 25.55 2.56
C ASP A 306 -7.49 24.73 1.48
N PHE A 307 -6.16 24.80 1.38
CA PHE A 307 -5.39 24.17 0.29
C PHE A 307 -4.29 23.30 0.87
N GLY A 308 -4.20 22.08 0.36
CA GLY A 308 -3.08 21.19 0.62
C GLY A 308 -1.73 21.76 0.24
N GLY A 309 -0.70 21.44 1.02
CA GLY A 309 0.70 21.80 0.78
C GLY A 309 1.42 20.83 -0.15
N GLN A 310 2.76 20.81 -0.05
CA GLN A 310 3.63 19.99 -0.90
C GLN A 310 4.56 19.10 -0.07
N LEU A 311 4.68 17.83 -0.46
CA LEU A 311 5.63 16.88 0.09
C LEU A 311 6.49 16.30 -1.04
N THR A 312 7.80 16.38 -0.90
CA THR A 312 8.75 15.86 -1.90
C THR A 312 9.81 15.00 -1.22
N VAL A 313 9.94 13.74 -1.66
CA VAL A 313 10.95 12.78 -1.20
C VAL A 313 11.82 12.37 -2.40
N LEU A 314 13.12 12.65 -2.31
CA LEU A 314 14.11 12.43 -3.37
C LEU A 314 15.32 11.65 -2.86
N GLY A 315 15.91 10.84 -3.73
CA GLY A 315 17.10 10.03 -3.49
C GLY A 315 17.29 9.05 -4.65
N ASP A 316 18.47 8.45 -4.77
CA ASP A 316 18.72 7.34 -5.70
C ASP A 316 17.94 6.09 -5.27
N THR A 317 17.87 5.84 -3.96
CA THR A 317 17.04 4.77 -3.37
C THR A 317 16.09 5.36 -2.34
N ILE A 318 14.79 5.09 -2.47
CA ILE A 318 13.74 5.61 -1.61
C ILE A 318 12.94 4.47 -0.97
N GLY A 319 12.70 4.58 0.35
CA GLY A 319 11.83 3.67 1.08
C GLY A 319 10.82 4.41 1.96
N LEU A 320 9.53 4.18 1.71
CA LEU A 320 8.44 4.58 2.59
C LEU A 320 7.99 3.34 3.38
N LEU A 321 8.22 3.37 4.70
CA LEU A 321 8.08 2.21 5.58
C LEU A 321 7.16 2.58 6.76
N ALA A 322 5.92 2.08 6.72
CA ALA A 322 4.82 2.51 7.59
C ALA A 322 4.71 4.04 7.68
N ALA A 323 4.87 4.72 6.54
CA ALA A 323 4.89 6.17 6.46
C ALA A 323 3.50 6.75 6.21
N THR A 324 3.20 7.92 6.79
CA THR A 324 2.03 8.72 6.43
C THR A 324 2.48 10.03 5.80
N LEU A 325 2.12 10.25 4.54
CA LEU A 325 2.34 11.50 3.81
C LEU A 325 0.97 12.12 3.54
N GLU A 326 0.74 13.33 4.06
CA GLU A 326 -0.58 13.96 4.08
C GLU A 326 -0.51 15.40 3.53
N THR A 327 -1.37 15.71 2.56
CA THR A 327 -1.44 17.02 1.89
C THR A 327 -2.88 17.44 1.61
N SER A 328 -3.86 17.02 2.40
CA SER A 328 -5.26 17.38 2.19
C SER A 328 -5.57 18.86 2.44
N GLY A 329 -6.68 19.33 1.89
CA GLY A 329 -7.26 20.64 2.21
C GLY A 329 -8.76 20.70 1.95
N ASP A 330 -9.49 21.64 2.54
CA ASP A 330 -10.95 21.71 2.38
C ASP A 330 -11.37 22.02 0.93
N ARG A 331 -10.57 22.80 0.19
CA ARG A 331 -10.86 23.31 -1.16
C ARG A 331 -9.97 22.77 -2.27
N SER A 332 -8.90 22.07 -1.92
CA SER A 332 -8.04 21.35 -2.87
C SER A 332 -7.11 20.44 -2.12
N GLY A 333 -6.90 19.23 -2.63
CA GLY A 333 -5.75 18.43 -2.25
C GLY A 333 -4.44 19.06 -2.71
N GLY A 334 -3.35 18.71 -2.05
CA GLY A 334 -2.00 19.19 -2.32
C GLY A 334 -1.22 18.26 -3.25
N THR A 335 0.12 18.23 -3.13
CA THR A 335 0.96 17.39 -4.00
C THR A 335 1.99 16.57 -3.22
N ILE A 336 2.07 15.28 -3.55
CA ILE A 336 3.07 14.35 -3.05
C ILE A 336 3.92 13.85 -4.22
N ARG A 337 5.26 13.98 -4.11
CA ARG A 337 6.23 13.47 -5.09
C ARG A 337 7.24 12.55 -4.41
N VAL A 338 7.34 11.33 -4.91
CA VAL A 338 8.25 10.31 -4.39
C VAL A 338 9.06 9.77 -5.56
N GLY A 339 10.36 10.09 -5.55
CA GLY A 339 11.31 9.56 -6.53
C GLY A 339 11.29 10.20 -7.91
N GLY A 340 10.43 11.17 -8.20
CA GLY A 340 10.46 11.89 -9.46
C GLY A 340 9.28 12.85 -9.64
N GLU A 341 9.26 13.51 -10.79
CA GLU A 341 8.12 14.25 -11.32
C GLU A 341 7.29 13.37 -12.25
N TYR A 342 6.25 13.95 -12.85
CA TYR A 342 5.38 13.30 -13.82
C TYR A 342 6.18 12.59 -14.90
N LYS A 343 5.96 11.28 -15.07
CA LYS A 343 6.68 10.42 -16.03
C LYS A 343 8.21 10.45 -15.91
N GLY A 344 8.74 10.84 -14.74
CA GLY A 344 10.16 11.08 -14.55
C GLY A 344 10.72 12.24 -15.35
N GLU A 345 9.85 13.06 -15.95
CA GLU A 345 10.23 14.22 -16.74
C GLU A 345 10.24 15.49 -15.90
N GLY A 346 11.17 16.38 -16.21
CA GLY A 346 11.26 17.68 -15.55
C GLY A 346 12.56 17.88 -14.78
N PRO A 347 12.60 18.87 -13.87
CA PRO A 347 13.85 19.31 -13.26
C PRO A 347 14.18 18.58 -11.95
N LEU A 348 13.26 17.79 -11.38
CA LEU A 348 13.57 16.97 -10.21
C LEU A 348 14.37 15.73 -10.63
N PRO A 349 15.27 15.24 -9.77
CA PRO A 349 16.01 14.01 -10.02
C PRO A 349 15.04 12.82 -9.93
N THR A 350 15.37 11.78 -10.67
CA THR A 350 14.68 10.50 -10.61
C THR A 350 15.42 9.53 -9.68
N ALA A 351 14.67 8.73 -8.93
CA ALA A 351 15.19 7.64 -8.13
C ALA A 351 15.50 6.44 -9.04
N ALA A 352 16.54 5.67 -8.75
CA ALA A 352 16.72 4.36 -9.37
C ALA A 352 15.70 3.36 -8.81
N ILE A 353 15.48 3.36 -7.49
CA ILE A 353 14.59 2.42 -6.80
C ILE A 353 13.65 3.17 -5.85
N THR A 354 12.35 2.92 -5.97
CA THR A 354 11.34 3.43 -5.04
C THR A 354 10.52 2.28 -4.46
N PHE A 355 10.48 2.18 -3.13
CA PHE A 355 9.68 1.19 -2.42
C PHE A 355 8.69 1.87 -1.46
N VAL A 356 7.40 1.54 -1.61
CA VAL A 356 6.31 1.94 -0.71
C VAL A 356 5.68 0.69 -0.13
N ASP A 357 5.83 0.47 1.17
CA ASP A 357 5.27 -0.71 1.82
C ASP A 357 3.74 -0.66 1.98
N GLY A 358 3.13 -1.81 2.28
CA GLY A 358 1.68 -1.91 2.43
C GLY A 358 1.09 -1.24 3.68
N ALA A 359 1.95 -0.79 4.60
CA ALA A 359 1.53 -0.02 5.77
C ALA A 359 1.55 1.49 5.51
N SER A 360 2.20 1.93 4.44
CA SER A 360 2.31 3.34 4.09
C SER A 360 1.03 3.88 3.48
N THR A 361 0.77 5.17 3.71
CA THR A 361 -0.43 5.87 3.27
C THR A 361 -0.05 7.26 2.74
N LEU A 362 -0.48 7.58 1.53
CA LEU A 362 -0.26 8.85 0.84
C LEU A 362 -1.63 9.48 0.55
N ILE A 363 -1.89 10.68 1.08
CA ILE A 363 -3.20 11.34 1.00
C ILE A 363 -3.03 12.75 0.47
N ALA A 364 -3.77 13.05 -0.59
CA ALA A 364 -3.89 14.35 -1.23
C ALA A 364 -5.37 14.66 -1.50
N ASP A 365 -6.25 14.40 -0.53
CA ASP A 365 -7.70 14.57 -0.70
C ASP A 365 -8.14 16.04 -0.60
N ALA A 366 -9.18 16.41 -1.34
CA ALA A 366 -10.03 17.53 -0.98
C ALA A 366 -11.11 17.08 0.01
N LEU A 367 -11.27 17.78 1.13
CA LEU A 367 -12.16 17.33 2.21
C LEU A 367 -13.60 17.82 2.04
N VAL A 368 -13.80 19.04 1.56
CA VAL A 368 -15.11 19.71 1.50
C VAL A 368 -15.54 20.05 0.08
N GLN A 369 -14.99 21.08 -0.56
CA GLN A 369 -15.42 21.55 -1.87
C GLN A 369 -14.20 21.91 -2.72
N GLY A 370 -13.70 20.93 -3.48
CA GLY A 370 -12.43 21.01 -4.17
C GLY A 370 -12.07 19.75 -4.93
N ASP A 371 -11.12 19.89 -5.84
CA ASP A 371 -10.59 18.75 -6.59
C ASP A 371 -9.53 18.02 -5.76
N GLY A 372 -9.45 16.70 -5.94
CA GLY A 372 -8.37 15.91 -5.38
C GLY A 372 -7.01 16.39 -5.88
N GLY A 373 -5.99 16.18 -5.07
CA GLY A 373 -4.61 16.60 -5.34
C GLY A 373 -3.86 15.64 -6.24
N ARG A 374 -2.53 15.66 -6.14
CA ARG A 374 -1.62 14.91 -7.01
C ARG A 374 -0.66 14.03 -6.21
N ILE A 375 -0.56 12.76 -6.59
CA ILE A 375 0.43 11.83 -6.03
C ILE A 375 1.26 11.23 -7.17
N ILE A 376 2.59 11.28 -7.05
CA ILE A 376 3.52 10.71 -8.02
C ILE A 376 4.50 9.78 -7.28
N VAL A 377 4.55 8.53 -7.71
CA VAL A 377 5.52 7.53 -7.26
C VAL A 377 6.29 7.02 -8.48
N TRP A 378 7.58 7.33 -8.53
CA TRP A 378 8.42 7.12 -9.72
C TRP A 378 9.78 6.48 -9.39
N SER A 379 10.33 5.72 -10.33
CA SER A 379 11.76 5.39 -10.39
C SER A 379 12.22 4.96 -11.79
N ASP A 380 13.50 5.05 -12.10
CA ASP A 380 14.08 4.69 -13.39
C ASP A 380 14.38 3.19 -13.55
N GLN A 381 14.47 2.41 -12.45
CA GLN A 381 14.77 0.98 -12.53
C GLN A 381 13.69 0.12 -11.89
N THR A 382 13.25 0.44 -10.67
CA THR A 382 12.25 -0.40 -10.01
C THR A 382 11.37 0.37 -9.04
N THR A 383 10.08 0.43 -9.34
CA THR A 383 9.05 0.92 -8.42
C THR A 383 8.26 -0.25 -7.87
N ARG A 384 8.22 -0.38 -6.54
CA ARG A 384 7.32 -1.29 -5.82
C ARG A 384 6.39 -0.47 -4.93
N SER A 385 5.10 -0.46 -5.24
CA SER A 385 4.12 0.35 -4.51
C SER A 385 2.97 -0.50 -3.99
N TYR A 386 2.90 -0.70 -2.67
CA TYR A 386 1.84 -1.48 -2.04
C TYR A 386 0.96 -0.68 -1.06
N GLY A 387 1.30 0.60 -0.87
CA GLY A 387 0.63 1.47 0.10
C GLY A 387 -0.78 1.89 -0.35
N SER A 388 -1.49 2.58 0.55
CA SER A 388 -2.78 3.20 0.22
C SER A 388 -2.55 4.60 -0.35
N LEU A 389 -3.06 4.87 -1.56
CA LEU A 389 -2.97 6.18 -2.20
C LEU A 389 -4.38 6.78 -2.37
N SER A 390 -4.57 8.03 -1.96
CA SER A 390 -5.87 8.71 -2.02
C SER A 390 -5.72 10.15 -2.53
N ALA A 391 -6.44 10.49 -3.59
CA ALA A 391 -6.52 11.83 -4.15
C ALA A 391 -7.98 12.16 -4.51
N ARG A 392 -8.85 12.13 -3.51
CA ARG A 392 -10.30 12.20 -3.70
C ARG A 392 -10.82 13.62 -3.83
N GLY A 393 -11.89 13.78 -4.59
CA GLY A 393 -12.65 15.03 -4.65
C GLY A 393 -13.48 15.29 -3.38
N GLY A 394 -13.77 16.57 -3.15
CA GLY A 394 -14.48 17.08 -1.97
C GLY A 394 -15.88 16.48 -1.77
N THR A 395 -16.25 16.29 -0.51
CA THR A 395 -17.55 15.69 -0.13
C THR A 395 -18.77 16.52 -0.54
N ALA A 396 -18.63 17.82 -0.75
CA ALA A 396 -19.67 18.76 -1.21
C ALA A 396 -19.55 19.14 -2.70
N GLY A 397 -18.46 18.75 -3.37
CA GLY A 397 -18.22 19.00 -4.80
C GLY A 397 -16.73 19.03 -5.14
N GLY A 398 -16.44 18.93 -6.44
CA GLY A 398 -15.09 18.80 -7.01
C GLY A 398 -14.83 17.39 -7.55
N ASN A 399 -13.82 17.27 -8.42
CA ASN A 399 -13.46 16.05 -9.12
C ASN A 399 -12.34 15.29 -8.38
N GLY A 400 -12.15 14.03 -8.76
CA GLY A 400 -11.00 13.24 -8.30
C GLY A 400 -9.70 13.83 -8.84
N GLY A 401 -8.62 13.56 -8.11
CA GLY A 401 -7.28 14.04 -8.42
C GLY A 401 -6.52 13.11 -9.36
N PHE A 402 -5.18 13.18 -9.29
CA PHE A 402 -4.29 12.43 -10.14
C PHE A 402 -3.33 11.58 -9.30
N VAL A 403 -3.21 10.30 -9.67
CA VAL A 403 -2.21 9.40 -9.09
C VAL A 403 -1.40 8.75 -10.19
N GLU A 404 -0.08 8.76 -10.04
CA GLU A 404 0.86 8.02 -10.89
C GLU A 404 1.67 7.03 -10.06
N THR A 405 1.72 5.79 -10.52
CA THR A 405 2.59 4.73 -10.00
C THR A 405 3.31 4.08 -11.16
N SER A 406 4.54 4.52 -11.42
CA SER A 406 5.27 4.18 -12.64
C SER A 406 6.74 3.87 -12.36
N SER A 407 7.38 3.18 -13.29
CA SER A 407 8.83 3.02 -13.33
C SER A 407 9.28 2.94 -14.77
N LEU A 408 10.43 3.49 -15.18
CA LEU A 408 10.96 3.14 -16.50
C LEU A 408 11.23 1.63 -16.58
N GLY A 409 11.85 1.04 -15.56
CA GLY A 409 12.14 -0.40 -15.53
C GLY A 409 10.97 -1.26 -15.05
N PHE A 410 11.19 -2.00 -13.97
CA PHE A 410 10.21 -2.92 -13.40
C PHE A 410 9.21 -2.18 -12.50
N LEU A 411 7.92 -2.40 -12.74
CA LEU A 411 6.85 -1.92 -11.87
C LEU A 411 6.08 -3.11 -11.28
N GLU A 412 5.98 -3.09 -9.96
CA GLU A 412 5.03 -3.93 -9.22
C GLU A 412 4.18 -3.01 -8.34
N THR A 413 2.88 -2.98 -8.58
CA THR A 413 1.95 -2.15 -7.82
C THR A 413 0.78 -3.00 -7.34
N THR A 414 0.40 -2.83 -6.08
CA THR A 414 -0.82 -3.44 -5.52
C THR A 414 -1.56 -2.44 -4.69
N GLY A 415 -2.88 -2.51 -4.69
CA GLY A 415 -3.70 -1.55 -3.99
C GLY A 415 -4.04 -0.38 -4.90
N ALA A 416 -5.22 -0.48 -5.50
CA ALA A 416 -5.79 0.58 -6.32
C ALA A 416 -5.84 1.93 -5.59
N PRO A 417 -5.42 3.04 -6.24
CA PRO A 417 -5.59 4.37 -5.69
C PRO A 417 -7.07 4.79 -5.67
N ASP A 418 -7.49 5.52 -4.63
CA ASP A 418 -8.81 6.16 -4.59
C ASP A 418 -8.72 7.57 -5.20
N VAL A 419 -9.10 7.66 -6.47
CA VAL A 419 -9.29 8.93 -7.20
C VAL A 419 -10.78 9.27 -7.35
N GLY A 420 -11.63 8.77 -6.46
CA GLY A 420 -13.08 8.99 -6.50
C GLY A 420 -13.50 10.40 -6.09
N ALA A 421 -14.73 10.76 -6.43
CA ALA A 421 -15.34 12.05 -6.12
C ALA A 421 -16.83 11.87 -5.83
N PRO A 422 -17.30 12.02 -4.58
CA PRO A 422 -18.69 11.75 -4.22
C PRO A 422 -19.73 12.57 -5.00
N ASN A 423 -19.38 13.79 -5.43
CA ASN A 423 -20.25 14.72 -6.13
C ASN A 423 -19.59 15.34 -7.38
N GLY A 424 -18.64 14.64 -8.00
CA GLY A 424 -17.93 15.08 -9.21
C GLY A 424 -17.58 13.90 -10.11
N GLN A 425 -16.71 14.14 -11.09
CA GLN A 425 -16.11 13.08 -11.90
C GLN A 425 -14.92 12.47 -11.16
N GLY A 426 -14.68 11.18 -11.40
CA GLY A 426 -13.46 10.51 -10.98
C GLY A 426 -12.22 11.14 -11.59
N GLY A 427 -11.09 10.89 -10.93
CA GLY A 427 -9.77 11.32 -11.36
C GLY A 427 -9.08 10.27 -12.24
N THR A 428 -7.76 10.40 -12.33
CA THR A 428 -6.93 9.55 -13.19
C THR A 428 -5.92 8.76 -12.38
N TRP A 429 -5.80 7.47 -12.68
CA TRP A 429 -4.64 6.65 -12.32
C TRP A 429 -3.79 6.39 -13.57
N LEU A 430 -2.54 6.86 -13.54
CA LEU A 430 -1.53 6.62 -14.58
C LEU A 430 -0.54 5.53 -14.15
N ILE A 431 -0.30 4.60 -15.06
CA ILE A 431 0.73 3.56 -15.01
C ILE A 431 1.58 3.70 -16.28
N ASP A 432 2.89 3.89 -16.17
CA ASP A 432 3.77 4.15 -17.34
C ASP A 432 5.13 3.39 -17.31
N PRO A 433 5.15 2.05 -17.46
CA PRO A 433 6.37 1.24 -17.61
C PRO A 433 6.91 1.14 -19.05
N PHE A 434 8.02 0.42 -19.29
CA PHE A 434 8.40 0.05 -20.67
C PHE A 434 7.49 -1.02 -21.26
N ASP A 435 7.51 -2.25 -20.76
CA ASP A 435 6.56 -3.29 -21.18
C ASP A 435 5.64 -3.62 -20.00
N ILE A 436 4.39 -3.96 -20.28
CA ILE A 436 3.43 -4.35 -19.24
C ILE A 436 2.54 -5.52 -19.66
N GLU A 437 2.41 -6.47 -18.73
CA GLU A 437 1.43 -7.55 -18.78
C GLU A 437 0.26 -7.24 -17.83
N ILE A 438 -0.97 -7.41 -18.32
CA ILE A 438 -2.19 -7.21 -17.54
C ILE A 438 -2.94 -8.55 -17.42
N GLY A 439 -3.23 -8.98 -16.20
CA GLY A 439 -3.79 -10.29 -15.91
C GLY A 439 -4.16 -10.48 -14.44
N PHE A 440 -4.24 -11.73 -13.98
CA PHE A 440 -4.42 -12.06 -12.57
C PHE A 440 -3.10 -12.57 -11.99
N PHE A 441 -2.41 -11.71 -11.25
CA PHE A 441 -1.09 -12.00 -10.69
C PHE A 441 -1.16 -12.19 -9.18
N THR A 442 -0.24 -12.98 -8.64
CA THR A 442 -0.03 -13.03 -7.19
C THR A 442 1.32 -12.40 -6.89
N THR A 443 1.37 -11.41 -5.99
CA THR A 443 2.66 -10.83 -5.58
C THR A 443 3.59 -11.91 -5.05
N THR A 444 4.75 -12.03 -5.68
CA THR A 444 5.84 -12.87 -5.21
C THR A 444 6.66 -12.07 -4.21
N GLY A 445 7.07 -12.65 -3.07
CA GLY A 445 7.92 -11.93 -2.12
C GLY A 445 9.20 -11.39 -2.76
N PHE A 446 9.83 -10.38 -2.14
CA PHE A 446 10.99 -9.69 -2.71
C PHE A 446 12.14 -10.64 -3.08
N PRO A 447 12.87 -10.38 -4.18
CA PRO A 447 14.05 -11.15 -4.55
C PRO A 447 15.15 -11.02 -3.49
N ASN A 448 15.97 -12.07 -3.34
CA ASN A 448 17.16 -12.11 -2.49
C ASN A 448 16.93 -11.60 -1.05
N ASN A 449 16.57 -12.49 -0.12
CA ASN A 449 16.54 -12.21 1.33
C ASN A 449 15.52 -11.17 1.84
N ASN A 450 14.42 -10.95 1.13
CA ASN A 450 13.39 -9.95 1.46
C ASN A 450 13.88 -8.49 1.38
N ASN A 451 14.89 -8.19 0.55
CA ASN A 451 15.34 -6.81 0.36
C ASN A 451 14.54 -6.12 -0.77
N PRO A 452 13.67 -5.14 -0.47
CA PRO A 452 12.90 -4.42 -1.47
C PRO A 452 13.71 -3.38 -2.25
N PHE A 453 14.96 -3.12 -1.87
CA PHE A 453 15.84 -2.12 -2.47
C PHE A 453 16.80 -2.73 -3.49
N VAL A 454 16.31 -3.67 -4.30
CA VAL A 454 17.06 -4.32 -5.36
C VAL A 454 16.35 -4.09 -6.69
N ALA A 455 17.12 -3.68 -7.69
CA ALA A 455 16.62 -3.52 -9.05
C ALA A 455 16.23 -4.88 -9.63
N GLU A 456 15.05 -4.93 -10.24
CA GLU A 456 14.53 -6.07 -10.99
C GLU A 456 14.45 -5.76 -12.48
N SER A 457 14.26 -6.80 -13.29
CA SER A 457 14.16 -6.73 -14.74
C SER A 457 13.08 -7.69 -15.23
N GLY A 458 12.30 -7.27 -16.22
CA GLY A 458 11.17 -8.00 -16.78
C GLY A 458 10.01 -7.04 -17.06
N PRO A 459 8.95 -7.50 -17.75
CA PRO A 459 7.77 -6.68 -17.96
C PRO A 459 7.14 -6.33 -16.61
N ALA A 460 6.59 -5.13 -16.51
CA ALA A 460 5.73 -4.76 -15.41
C ALA A 460 4.50 -5.67 -15.38
N GLN A 461 3.94 -5.89 -14.19
CA GLN A 461 2.73 -6.69 -14.02
C GLN A 461 1.66 -5.84 -13.33
N LEU A 462 0.44 -5.84 -13.90
CA LEU A 462 -0.71 -5.11 -13.38
C LEU A 462 -1.93 -6.03 -13.22
N ASP A 463 -2.46 -6.10 -12.00
CA ASP A 463 -3.58 -7.00 -11.68
C ASP A 463 -4.93 -6.39 -12.06
N TRP A 464 -5.80 -7.19 -12.69
CA TRP A 464 -7.17 -6.78 -13.03
C TRP A 464 -7.99 -6.38 -11.81
N GLY A 465 -7.78 -7.01 -10.66
CA GLY A 465 -8.44 -6.67 -9.41
C GLY A 465 -8.10 -5.27 -8.92
N ASP A 466 -6.89 -4.77 -9.17
CA ASP A 466 -6.51 -3.39 -8.87
C ASP A 466 -7.11 -2.41 -9.88
N ILE A 467 -7.13 -2.72 -11.18
CA ILE A 467 -7.82 -1.90 -12.19
C ILE A 467 -9.32 -1.76 -11.87
N GLU A 468 -10.01 -2.87 -11.58
CA GLU A 468 -11.43 -2.85 -11.19
C GLU A 468 -11.66 -2.04 -9.91
N ALA A 469 -10.77 -2.17 -8.92
CA ALA A 469 -10.88 -1.45 -7.66
C ALA A 469 -10.64 0.06 -7.84
N ALA A 470 -9.76 0.47 -8.75
CA ALA A 470 -9.45 1.88 -9.02
C ALA A 470 -10.65 2.63 -9.59
N PHE A 471 -11.43 1.98 -10.47
CA PHE A 471 -12.68 2.56 -10.97
C PHE A 471 -13.71 2.79 -9.85
N GLY A 472 -13.71 1.94 -8.83
CA GLY A 472 -14.57 2.08 -7.67
C GLY A 472 -16.06 2.21 -8.04
N THR A 473 -16.75 3.19 -7.43
CA THR A 473 -18.17 3.47 -7.72
C THR A 473 -18.39 4.88 -8.29
N THR A 474 -17.33 5.62 -8.59
CA THR A 474 -17.41 7.00 -9.05
C THR A 474 -17.45 7.02 -10.59
N PRO A 475 -18.41 7.70 -11.22
CA PRO A 475 -18.39 7.90 -12.68
C PRO A 475 -17.16 8.67 -13.14
N GLY A 476 -16.70 8.45 -14.37
CA GLY A 476 -15.64 9.25 -14.99
C GLY A 476 -14.22 8.98 -14.52
N VAL A 477 -13.98 7.95 -13.68
CA VAL A 477 -12.61 7.51 -13.36
C VAL A 477 -11.92 7.02 -14.63
N ARG A 478 -10.66 7.43 -14.81
CA ARG A 478 -9.79 7.01 -15.90
C ARG A 478 -8.63 6.18 -15.37
N VAL A 479 -8.42 5.02 -15.96
CA VAL A 479 -7.20 4.22 -15.77
C VAL A 479 -6.43 4.26 -17.08
N THR A 480 -5.25 4.88 -17.06
CA THR A 480 -4.37 4.99 -18.22
C THR A 480 -3.15 4.11 -18.00
N VAL A 481 -3.02 3.06 -18.80
CA VAL A 481 -1.80 2.25 -18.91
C VAL A 481 -1.07 2.73 -20.15
N SER A 482 0.07 3.36 -19.94
CA SER A 482 0.95 3.91 -20.95
C SER A 482 2.25 3.12 -20.97
N THR A 483 2.98 3.16 -22.08
CA THR A 483 4.36 2.69 -22.13
C THR A 483 5.30 3.70 -22.76
N GLY A 484 6.54 3.71 -22.28
CA GLY A 484 7.60 4.62 -22.72
C GLY A 484 8.52 4.08 -23.83
N VAL A 485 9.41 4.95 -24.32
CA VAL A 485 10.48 4.60 -25.29
C VAL A 485 11.86 4.60 -24.67
N GLY A 486 12.72 3.66 -25.11
CA GLY A 486 14.15 3.67 -24.77
C GLY A 486 14.61 2.65 -23.73
N GLY A 487 13.72 1.76 -23.28
CA GLY A 487 14.04 0.57 -22.50
C GLY A 487 14.77 -0.49 -23.32
N GLY A 488 15.19 -1.58 -22.68
CA GLY A 488 15.68 -2.75 -23.42
C GLY A 488 14.59 -3.47 -24.22
N ASP A 489 13.34 -3.04 -24.04
CA ASP A 489 12.10 -3.69 -24.48
C ASP A 489 11.33 -2.80 -25.48
N ASN A 490 10.21 -3.29 -26.02
CA ASN A 490 9.58 -2.70 -27.21
C ASN A 490 8.56 -1.60 -26.91
N GLY A 491 8.08 -1.49 -25.67
CA GLY A 491 6.98 -0.60 -25.33
C GLY A 491 5.61 -1.28 -25.42
N ASP A 492 5.53 -2.60 -25.23
CA ASP A 492 4.33 -3.39 -25.54
C ASP A 492 3.35 -3.46 -24.34
N ILE A 493 2.04 -3.41 -24.64
CA ILE A 493 0.96 -3.69 -23.67
C ILE A 493 0.32 -5.03 -24.05
N THR A 494 0.42 -6.03 -23.17
CA THR A 494 -0.15 -7.37 -23.39
C THR A 494 -1.19 -7.72 -22.33
N VAL A 495 -2.42 -8.01 -22.74
CA VAL A 495 -3.44 -8.59 -21.87
C VAL A 495 -3.37 -10.11 -21.97
N VAL A 496 -3.09 -10.78 -20.85
CA VAL A 496 -2.86 -12.24 -20.79
C VAL A 496 -4.02 -13.03 -20.18
N ASP A 497 -4.85 -12.40 -19.33
CA ASP A 497 -6.06 -13.00 -18.77
C ASP A 497 -7.32 -12.18 -19.08
N GLY A 498 -8.44 -12.86 -19.32
CA GLY A 498 -9.70 -12.21 -19.69
C GLY A 498 -10.47 -11.68 -18.48
N VAL A 499 -11.26 -10.63 -18.68
CA VAL A 499 -12.03 -9.98 -17.61
C VAL A 499 -13.38 -9.46 -18.12
N ASP A 500 -14.39 -9.46 -17.24
CA ASP A 500 -15.64 -8.71 -17.42
C ASP A 500 -15.72 -7.61 -16.35
N LEU A 501 -15.59 -6.35 -16.78
CA LEU A 501 -15.67 -5.15 -15.95
C LEU A 501 -17.12 -4.83 -15.54
N ALA A 502 -17.88 -5.85 -15.11
CA ALA A 502 -19.30 -5.76 -14.79
C ALA A 502 -19.61 -4.86 -13.58
N GLY A 503 -18.65 -4.71 -12.67
CA GLY A 503 -18.78 -3.90 -11.46
C GLY A 503 -18.48 -2.42 -11.65
N VAL A 504 -18.01 -2.01 -12.83
CA VAL A 504 -17.50 -0.67 -13.11
C VAL A 504 -18.65 0.26 -13.57
N PRO A 505 -18.72 1.53 -13.10
CA PRO A 505 -19.73 2.48 -13.55
C PRO A 505 -19.69 2.75 -15.06
N ALA A 506 -20.87 3.00 -15.65
CA ALA A 506 -20.97 3.60 -16.98
C ALA A 506 -20.24 4.97 -16.96
N ASP A 507 -19.54 5.29 -18.06
CA ASP A 507 -18.69 6.49 -18.24
C ASP A 507 -17.26 6.40 -17.69
N ALA A 508 -16.83 5.27 -17.15
CA ALA A 508 -15.40 5.02 -16.87
C ALA A 508 -14.61 4.79 -18.18
N ASN A 509 -13.31 5.13 -18.17
CA ASN A 509 -12.43 4.97 -19.33
C ASN A 509 -11.18 4.14 -18.99
N LEU A 510 -10.96 3.07 -19.77
CA LEU A 510 -9.72 2.30 -19.74
C LEU A 510 -8.92 2.65 -21.00
N GLU A 511 -7.78 3.31 -20.79
CA GLU A 511 -6.89 3.76 -21.87
C GLU A 511 -5.62 2.91 -21.90
N PHE A 512 -5.28 2.35 -23.07
CA PHE A 512 -3.99 1.72 -23.33
C PHE A 512 -3.23 2.55 -24.36
N ARG A 513 -2.03 3.02 -24.00
CA ARG A 513 -1.20 3.91 -24.82
C ARG A 513 0.19 3.29 -24.99
N ALA A 514 0.35 2.41 -25.97
CA ALA A 514 1.60 1.69 -26.19
C ALA A 514 2.55 2.46 -27.11
N ALA A 515 3.83 2.58 -26.73
CA ALA A 515 4.88 2.97 -27.66
C ALA A 515 5.09 1.91 -28.75
N GLY A 516 4.94 0.63 -28.41
CA GLY A 516 4.97 -0.50 -29.33
C GLY A 516 3.57 -1.04 -29.66
N ASP A 517 3.40 -2.35 -29.54
CA ASP A 517 2.16 -3.07 -29.87
C ASP A 517 1.18 -3.13 -28.68
N ILE A 518 -0.12 -3.24 -28.99
CA ILE A 518 -1.16 -3.63 -28.03
C ILE A 518 -1.70 -4.99 -28.43
N GLU A 519 -1.54 -5.98 -27.56
CA GLU A 519 -2.05 -7.33 -27.76
C GLU A 519 -3.11 -7.69 -26.71
N ILE A 520 -4.34 -7.94 -27.17
CA ILE A 520 -5.40 -8.50 -26.33
C ILE A 520 -5.64 -9.95 -26.73
N ILE A 521 -5.06 -10.86 -25.94
CA ILE A 521 -5.13 -12.31 -26.17
C ILE A 521 -6.49 -12.87 -25.78
N PRO A 522 -7.06 -12.59 -24.58
CA PRO A 522 -8.31 -13.18 -24.11
C PRO A 522 -9.51 -12.27 -24.37
N GLU A 523 -10.70 -12.66 -23.90
CA GLU A 523 -11.88 -11.80 -23.96
C GLU A 523 -11.75 -10.62 -22.98
N LEU A 524 -12.04 -9.41 -23.45
CA LEU A 524 -12.13 -8.20 -22.63
C LEU A 524 -13.54 -7.64 -22.78
N THR A 525 -14.32 -7.69 -21.71
CA THR A 525 -15.72 -7.30 -21.74
C THR A 525 -16.07 -6.29 -20.65
N SER A 526 -17.11 -5.49 -20.87
CA SER A 526 -17.68 -4.62 -19.85
C SER A 526 -19.19 -4.65 -19.89
N SER A 527 -19.80 -5.34 -18.92
CA SER A 527 -21.25 -5.23 -18.72
C SER A 527 -21.69 -3.88 -18.11
N GLY A 528 -20.75 -3.08 -17.63
CA GLY A 528 -20.96 -1.79 -16.96
C GLY A 528 -20.98 -0.57 -17.91
N GLY A 529 -20.52 -0.73 -19.16
CA GLY A 529 -20.46 0.37 -20.14
C GLY A 529 -19.16 1.18 -20.08
N VAL A 530 -18.04 0.54 -19.75
CA VAL A 530 -16.69 1.14 -19.79
C VAL A 530 -16.32 1.46 -21.24
N SER A 531 -15.71 2.61 -21.47
CA SER A 531 -15.11 2.93 -22.78
C SER A 531 -13.68 2.39 -22.85
N PHE A 532 -13.30 1.88 -24.02
CA PHE A 532 -11.98 1.36 -24.33
C PHE A 532 -11.31 2.28 -25.35
N ASP A 533 -10.18 2.89 -25.00
CA ASP A 533 -9.39 3.75 -25.88
C ASP A 533 -7.96 3.22 -25.97
N PHE A 534 -7.65 2.56 -27.08
CA PHE A 534 -6.37 1.89 -27.31
C PHE A 534 -5.61 2.57 -28.45
N GLU A 535 -4.40 3.02 -28.16
CA GLU A 535 -3.50 3.69 -29.09
C GLU A 535 -2.13 3.03 -29.06
N ALA A 536 -1.70 2.51 -30.21
CA ALA A 536 -0.37 1.96 -30.43
C ALA A 536 0.51 2.94 -31.26
N ASP A 537 1.83 2.74 -31.22
CA ASP A 537 2.83 3.62 -31.85
C ASP A 537 2.78 5.07 -31.32
N THR A 538 2.63 5.27 -30.01
CA THR A 538 2.58 6.62 -29.41
C THR A 538 3.88 7.42 -29.62
N ASP A 539 4.99 6.74 -29.90
CA ASP A 539 6.27 7.35 -30.24
C ASP A 539 6.40 7.79 -31.71
N ASN A 540 5.40 7.46 -32.53
CA ASN A 540 5.29 7.79 -33.94
C ASN A 540 6.47 7.28 -34.79
N ASN A 541 7.04 6.11 -34.45
CA ASN A 541 8.12 5.50 -35.21
C ASN A 541 7.63 4.72 -36.45
N GLY A 542 6.32 4.45 -36.52
CA GLY A 542 5.65 3.69 -37.58
C GLY A 542 5.58 2.17 -37.31
N SER A 543 5.65 1.74 -36.04
CA SER A 543 5.65 0.34 -35.60
C SER A 543 4.90 0.18 -34.28
N GLY A 544 3.59 -0.01 -34.38
CA GLY A 544 2.68 -0.32 -33.28
C GLY A 544 1.34 -0.84 -33.80
N GLN A 545 1.20 -2.15 -33.80
CA GLN A 545 -0.02 -2.85 -34.17
C GLN A 545 -0.95 -3.00 -32.96
N ILE A 546 -2.25 -2.83 -33.18
CA ILE A 546 -3.28 -3.31 -32.25
C ILE A 546 -3.78 -4.67 -32.74
N ARG A 547 -3.57 -5.71 -31.95
CA ARG A 547 -4.10 -7.06 -32.20
C ARG A 547 -5.07 -7.49 -31.10
N ILE A 548 -6.25 -7.92 -31.54
CA ILE A 548 -7.30 -8.44 -30.66
C ILE A 548 -7.68 -9.85 -31.14
N ASP A 549 -7.34 -10.87 -30.35
CA ASP A 549 -7.55 -12.27 -30.74
C ASP A 549 -8.92 -12.82 -30.33
N ASN A 550 -9.55 -12.26 -29.29
CA ASN A 550 -10.83 -12.69 -28.74
C ASN A 550 -11.82 -11.52 -28.58
N LEU A 551 -13.02 -11.78 -28.08
CA LEU A 551 -14.11 -10.79 -28.00
C LEU A 551 -13.67 -9.54 -27.23
N LEU A 552 -13.83 -8.36 -27.86
CA LEU A 552 -13.82 -7.06 -27.17
C LEU A 552 -15.24 -6.49 -27.21
N GLU A 553 -15.87 -6.41 -26.03
CA GLU A 553 -17.27 -5.99 -25.89
C GLU A 553 -17.48 -4.96 -24.78
N THR A 554 -18.27 -3.92 -25.03
CA THR A 554 -18.81 -3.03 -23.99
C THR A 554 -20.33 -2.91 -24.11
N GLN A 555 -20.99 -2.48 -23.03
CA GLN A 555 -22.43 -2.25 -22.94
C GLN A 555 -22.75 -0.76 -22.90
N GLY A 556 -22.61 -0.10 -24.06
CA GLY A 556 -22.90 1.33 -24.25
C GLY A 556 -21.68 2.25 -24.19
N GLY A 557 -20.51 1.76 -23.78
CA GLY A 557 -19.25 2.50 -23.86
C GLY A 557 -18.71 2.60 -25.28
N ASN A 558 -17.79 3.53 -25.52
CA ASN A 558 -17.15 3.70 -26.83
C ASN A 558 -15.97 2.74 -26.98
N ILE A 559 -15.67 2.33 -28.21
CA ILE A 559 -14.44 1.61 -28.55
C ILE A 559 -13.66 2.46 -29.56
N LEU A 560 -12.48 2.92 -29.17
CA LEU A 560 -11.55 3.67 -30.01
C LEU A 560 -10.26 2.87 -30.14
N LEU A 561 -9.90 2.48 -31.37
CA LEU A 561 -8.63 1.80 -31.67
C LEU A 561 -7.82 2.66 -32.66
N GLN A 562 -6.58 2.97 -32.31
CA GLN A 562 -5.67 3.80 -33.10
C GLN A 562 -4.32 3.08 -33.27
N GLY A 563 -3.98 2.66 -34.49
CA GLY A 563 -2.74 1.92 -34.76
C GLY A 563 -1.93 2.52 -35.90
N ALA A 564 -0.63 2.22 -35.94
CA ALA A 564 0.24 2.54 -37.07
C ALA A 564 1.28 1.43 -37.26
N ASP A 565 1.35 0.86 -38.46
CA ASP A 565 2.35 -0.15 -38.78
C ASP A 565 2.73 -0.02 -40.25
N ALA A 566 3.81 0.72 -40.51
CA ALA A 566 4.36 0.93 -41.84
C ALA A 566 4.92 -0.36 -42.48
N GLY A 567 4.88 -1.48 -41.76
CA GLY A 567 5.20 -2.82 -42.22
C GLY A 567 4.16 -3.43 -43.18
N ALA A 568 4.22 -4.76 -43.30
CA ALA A 568 3.32 -5.51 -44.18
C ALA A 568 2.06 -6.02 -43.46
N ALA A 569 2.00 -5.91 -42.14
CA ALA A 569 0.86 -6.29 -41.34
C ALA A 569 -0.14 -5.12 -41.26
N PRO A 570 -1.43 -5.40 -41.01
CA PRO A 570 -2.40 -4.33 -40.77
C PRO A 570 -2.09 -3.63 -39.43
N ALA A 571 -2.29 -2.32 -39.36
CA ALA A 571 -2.12 -1.56 -38.12
C ALA A 571 -3.14 -1.95 -37.03
N ILE A 572 -4.31 -2.45 -37.44
CA ILE A 572 -5.35 -2.98 -36.56
C ILE A 572 -5.77 -4.35 -37.10
N ASP A 573 -5.55 -5.43 -36.34
CA ASP A 573 -5.96 -6.81 -36.64
C ASP A 573 -6.90 -7.35 -35.56
N VAL A 574 -8.20 -7.39 -35.83
CA VAL A 574 -9.21 -7.90 -34.89
C VAL A 574 -9.80 -9.21 -35.40
N ARG A 575 -9.41 -10.30 -34.75
CA ARG A 575 -9.72 -11.69 -35.14
C ARG A 575 -10.98 -12.26 -34.50
N ALA A 576 -11.71 -11.41 -33.78
CA ALA A 576 -13.00 -11.71 -33.17
C ALA A 576 -13.99 -10.54 -33.38
N PRO A 577 -15.27 -10.70 -33.01
CA PRO A 577 -16.24 -9.61 -33.09
C PRO A 577 -15.87 -8.43 -32.16
N LEU A 578 -16.05 -7.21 -32.63
CA LEU A 578 -16.07 -5.99 -31.81
C LEU A 578 -17.50 -5.53 -31.57
N ARG A 579 -17.85 -5.25 -30.32
CA ARG A 579 -19.23 -4.88 -29.96
C ARG A 579 -19.27 -3.76 -28.93
N SER A 580 -19.97 -2.67 -29.22
CA SER A 580 -20.20 -1.59 -28.25
C SER A 580 -21.62 -1.57 -27.67
N ASN A 581 -22.56 -2.30 -28.29
CA ASN A 581 -23.95 -2.45 -27.83
C ASN A 581 -24.67 -1.12 -27.51
N GLY A 582 -24.31 -0.02 -28.18
CA GLY A 582 -24.94 1.29 -28.02
C GLY A 582 -23.97 2.46 -28.12
N GLY A 583 -22.68 2.27 -27.81
CA GLY A 583 -21.65 3.29 -27.96
C GLY A 583 -21.02 3.32 -29.35
N ASP A 584 -20.16 4.29 -29.62
CA ASP A 584 -19.52 4.46 -30.92
C ASP A 584 -18.32 3.50 -31.08
N ILE A 585 -18.05 3.05 -32.30
CA ILE A 585 -16.85 2.27 -32.65
C ILE A 585 -16.05 3.06 -33.68
N SER A 586 -14.83 3.45 -33.31
CA SER A 586 -13.91 4.23 -34.15
C SER A 586 -12.59 3.48 -34.31
N LEU A 587 -12.22 3.18 -35.56
CA LEU A 587 -10.98 2.50 -35.92
C LEU A 587 -10.16 3.42 -36.82
N LEU A 588 -8.97 3.82 -36.38
CA LEU A 588 -8.10 4.74 -37.09
C LEU A 588 -6.73 4.10 -37.33
N SER A 589 -6.29 4.08 -38.59
CA SER A 589 -4.91 3.76 -38.92
C SER A 589 -4.22 4.97 -39.54
N ARG A 590 -2.98 5.25 -39.11
CA ARG A 590 -2.18 6.36 -39.63
C ARG A 590 -1.50 6.07 -40.97
N ASP A 591 -1.24 4.80 -41.30
CA ASP A 591 -0.37 4.46 -42.44
C ASP A 591 -0.66 3.11 -43.13
N SER A 592 -1.48 2.22 -42.56
CA SER A 592 -1.57 0.82 -42.99
C SER A 592 -3.00 0.25 -43.02
N ASP A 593 -3.14 -1.00 -43.46
CA ASP A 593 -4.43 -1.68 -43.59
C ASP A 593 -5.15 -1.85 -42.23
N ILE A 594 -6.48 -1.94 -42.26
CA ILE A 594 -7.30 -2.38 -41.12
C ILE A 594 -7.98 -3.69 -41.49
N GLN A 595 -7.80 -4.70 -40.64
CA GLN A 595 -8.43 -6.01 -40.79
C GLN A 595 -9.25 -6.36 -39.55
N ILE A 596 -10.50 -6.73 -39.74
CA ILE A 596 -11.43 -7.03 -38.66
C ILE A 596 -12.36 -8.19 -39.03
N THR A 597 -12.92 -8.87 -38.02
CA THR A 597 -13.84 -10.00 -38.25
C THR A 597 -15.27 -9.50 -38.47
N SER A 598 -15.82 -8.77 -37.50
CA SER A 598 -17.15 -8.14 -37.59
C SER A 598 -17.30 -7.00 -36.59
N LEU A 599 -18.12 -5.99 -36.90
CA LEU A 599 -18.48 -4.89 -35.99
C LEU A 599 -19.99 -4.87 -35.71
N ASP A 600 -20.38 -4.66 -34.46
CA ASP A 600 -21.75 -4.32 -34.07
C ASP A 600 -21.78 -3.19 -33.04
N ALA A 601 -22.24 -2.01 -33.46
CA ALA A 601 -22.35 -0.86 -32.57
C ALA A 601 -23.68 -0.78 -31.81
N GLY A 602 -24.66 -1.66 -32.08
CA GLY A 602 -25.94 -1.73 -31.35
C GLY A 602 -26.83 -0.48 -31.39
N GLY A 603 -26.44 0.60 -32.07
CA GLY A 603 -27.12 1.90 -32.06
C GLY A 603 -26.17 3.11 -32.11
N GLY A 604 -24.88 2.92 -31.80
CA GLY A 604 -23.85 3.95 -31.98
C GLY A 604 -23.34 4.05 -33.43
N ALA A 605 -22.54 5.08 -33.69
CA ALA A 605 -21.88 5.31 -34.97
C ALA A 605 -20.68 4.38 -35.16
N ILE A 606 -20.36 4.08 -36.41
CA ILE A 606 -19.17 3.31 -36.79
C ILE A 606 -18.31 4.17 -37.73
N SER A 607 -17.05 4.39 -37.37
CA SER A 607 -16.06 5.07 -38.21
C SER A 607 -14.84 4.18 -38.41
N ILE A 608 -14.45 3.94 -39.67
CA ILE A 608 -13.20 3.25 -40.02
C ILE A 608 -12.45 4.14 -40.99
N ILE A 609 -11.27 4.60 -40.58
CA ILE A 609 -10.46 5.55 -41.36
C ILE A 609 -9.04 5.00 -41.49
N THR A 610 -8.58 4.80 -42.72
CA THR A 610 -7.23 4.30 -43.00
C THR A 610 -6.71 4.78 -44.37
N PRO A 611 -5.43 5.17 -44.50
CA PRO A 611 -4.77 5.32 -45.79
C PRO A 611 -4.54 4.00 -46.55
N GLY A 612 -4.65 2.86 -45.87
CA GLY A 612 -4.58 1.51 -46.41
C GLY A 612 -5.92 0.96 -46.89
N LEU A 613 -6.05 -0.36 -46.93
CA LEU A 613 -7.27 -1.08 -47.30
C LEU A 613 -8.03 -1.56 -46.05
N ILE A 614 -9.35 -1.71 -46.19
CA ILE A 614 -10.21 -2.24 -45.13
C ILE A 614 -10.65 -3.65 -45.52
N ARG A 615 -10.47 -4.63 -44.63
CA ARG A 615 -10.98 -6.01 -44.80
C ARG A 615 -11.83 -6.41 -43.61
N VAL A 616 -13.10 -6.73 -43.86
CA VAL A 616 -14.02 -7.29 -42.85
C VAL A 616 -14.42 -8.70 -43.23
N THR A 617 -14.00 -9.71 -42.46
CA THR A 617 -13.89 -11.09 -42.98
C THR A 617 -15.06 -12.01 -42.66
N ASP A 618 -15.97 -11.66 -41.74
CA ASP A 618 -17.07 -12.52 -41.30
C ASP A 618 -18.47 -11.87 -41.42
N THR A 619 -19.52 -12.57 -40.96
CA THR A 619 -20.94 -12.25 -41.15
C THR A 619 -21.73 -12.18 -39.82
N PRO A 620 -22.59 -11.16 -39.60
CA PRO A 620 -22.69 -9.92 -40.37
C PRO A 620 -21.39 -9.10 -40.27
N SER A 621 -21.00 -8.39 -41.33
CA SER A 621 -19.70 -7.71 -41.35
C SER A 621 -19.70 -6.40 -40.57
N ILE A 622 -20.61 -5.49 -40.88
CA ILE A 622 -20.73 -4.19 -40.18
C ILE A 622 -22.21 -3.92 -39.93
N LEU A 623 -22.57 -3.83 -38.65
CA LEU A 623 -23.95 -3.63 -38.21
C LEU A 623 -24.03 -2.49 -37.19
N THR A 624 -25.06 -1.65 -37.34
CA THR A 624 -25.58 -0.82 -36.26
C THR A 624 -27.11 -0.71 -36.43
N THR A 625 -27.81 -0.11 -35.47
CA THR A 625 -29.28 0.03 -35.50
C THR A 625 -29.71 1.49 -35.41
N GLY A 626 -31.02 1.77 -35.49
CA GLY A 626 -31.56 3.12 -35.30
C GLY A 626 -31.28 4.13 -36.41
N GLY A 627 -30.59 3.75 -37.49
CA GLY A 627 -30.17 4.67 -38.55
C GLY A 627 -28.91 5.48 -38.21
N ALA A 628 -28.09 5.00 -37.26
CA ALA A 628 -26.81 5.61 -36.91
C ALA A 628 -25.84 5.68 -38.09
N GLU A 629 -24.84 6.55 -37.98
CA GLU A 629 -23.87 6.81 -39.04
C GLU A 629 -22.87 5.66 -39.19
N ILE A 630 -22.53 5.32 -40.44
CA ILE A 630 -21.41 4.42 -40.76
C ILE A 630 -20.54 5.13 -41.79
N THR A 631 -19.29 5.43 -41.43
CA THR A 631 -18.31 6.09 -42.30
C THR A 631 -17.11 5.18 -42.51
N LEU A 632 -16.83 4.86 -43.77
CA LEU A 632 -15.67 4.06 -44.17
C LEU A 632 -14.79 4.89 -45.10
N GLU A 633 -13.61 5.29 -44.66
CA GLU A 633 -12.62 5.99 -45.46
C GLU A 633 -11.39 5.11 -45.61
N HIS A 634 -11.06 4.74 -46.85
CA HIS A 634 -9.93 3.88 -47.15
C HIS A 634 -9.11 4.43 -48.32
N GLY A 635 -7.84 4.05 -48.39
CA GLY A 635 -6.95 4.43 -49.50
C GLY A 635 -7.08 3.57 -50.75
N GLY A 636 -5.97 3.40 -51.48
CA GLY A 636 -5.97 2.75 -52.79
C GLY A 636 -6.32 3.67 -53.97
N SER A 637 -6.42 4.99 -53.75
CA SER A 637 -6.51 6.05 -54.77
C SER A 637 -7.64 5.85 -55.80
N GLY A 638 -8.73 5.18 -55.42
CA GLY A 638 -9.81 4.77 -56.32
C GLY A 638 -9.44 3.68 -57.34
N ALA A 639 -8.22 3.13 -57.29
CA ALA A 639 -7.76 2.04 -58.15
C ALA A 639 -8.20 0.65 -57.63
N THR A 640 -8.28 0.50 -56.31
CA THR A 640 -8.80 -0.71 -55.64
C THR A 640 -10.21 -0.42 -55.12
N PRO A 641 -11.28 -0.93 -55.76
CA PRO A 641 -12.63 -0.67 -55.31
C PRO A 641 -12.93 -1.33 -53.96
N PHE A 642 -13.84 -0.73 -53.18
CA PHE A 642 -14.39 -1.36 -51.98
C PHE A 642 -15.54 -2.30 -52.36
N THR A 643 -15.45 -3.58 -52.02
CA THR A 643 -16.44 -4.58 -52.44
C THR A 643 -17.27 -5.08 -51.27
N VAL A 644 -18.58 -4.82 -51.30
CA VAL A 644 -19.52 -5.41 -50.33
C VAL A 644 -19.91 -6.81 -50.80
N GLY A 645 -19.62 -7.82 -49.97
CA GLY A 645 -19.78 -9.24 -50.27
C GLY A 645 -18.51 -9.98 -50.69
N ASP A 646 -17.35 -9.31 -50.71
CA ASP A 646 -16.03 -9.90 -50.96
C ASP A 646 -14.93 -9.09 -50.24
N SER A 647 -14.32 -9.69 -49.22
CA SER A 647 -13.26 -9.08 -48.41
C SER A 647 -11.85 -9.52 -48.80
N ALA A 648 -11.67 -10.25 -49.89
CA ALA A 648 -10.37 -10.83 -50.26
C ALA A 648 -9.26 -9.79 -50.46
N THR A 649 -9.61 -8.57 -50.85
CA THR A 649 -8.65 -7.48 -51.09
C THR A 649 -9.02 -6.20 -50.35
N ASN A 650 -10.22 -5.66 -50.57
CA ASN A 650 -10.72 -4.44 -49.93
C ASN A 650 -12.26 -4.46 -49.93
N GLY A 651 -12.87 -4.61 -48.77
CA GLY A 651 -14.32 -4.82 -48.68
C GLY A 651 -14.77 -5.63 -47.46
N THR A 652 -16.04 -6.02 -47.48
CA THR A 652 -16.71 -6.78 -46.42
C THR A 652 -17.18 -8.14 -46.95
N ALA A 653 -17.08 -9.22 -46.17
CA ALA A 653 -17.53 -10.55 -46.56
C ALA A 653 -19.07 -10.65 -46.70
N ALA A 654 -19.80 -9.83 -45.95
CA ALA A 654 -21.25 -9.71 -45.94
C ALA A 654 -21.71 -8.25 -46.01
N GLY A 655 -22.99 -8.01 -45.75
CA GLY A 655 -23.62 -6.69 -45.89
C GLY A 655 -23.22 -5.69 -44.81
N ILE A 656 -23.37 -4.42 -45.16
CA ILE A 656 -23.26 -3.25 -44.27
C ILE A 656 -24.68 -2.72 -44.06
N SER A 657 -25.10 -2.53 -42.80
CA SER A 657 -26.42 -1.96 -42.51
C SER A 657 -26.46 -1.19 -41.19
N ASN A 658 -27.21 -0.08 -41.18
CA ASN A 658 -27.55 0.68 -39.97
C ASN A 658 -29.02 0.47 -39.54
N GLY A 659 -29.65 -0.62 -39.98
CA GLY A 659 -31.06 -0.95 -39.75
C GLY A 659 -32.06 -0.14 -40.57
N ALA A 660 -31.73 1.10 -40.98
CA ALA A 660 -32.55 1.93 -41.87
C ALA A 660 -32.14 1.81 -43.34
N ASN A 661 -30.84 1.65 -43.60
CA ASN A 661 -30.22 1.53 -44.91
C ASN A 661 -29.36 0.27 -44.96
N THR A 662 -29.25 -0.33 -46.15
CA THR A 662 -28.40 -1.49 -46.42
C THR A 662 -27.65 -1.25 -47.72
N VAL A 663 -26.34 -1.47 -47.72
CA VAL A 663 -25.50 -1.31 -48.90
C VAL A 663 -25.64 -2.57 -49.80
N PRO A 664 -25.89 -2.43 -51.11
CA PRO A 664 -26.01 -3.58 -52.01
C PRO A 664 -24.66 -4.29 -52.20
N PHE A 665 -24.71 -5.60 -52.45
CA PHE A 665 -23.53 -6.43 -52.73
C PHE A 665 -22.97 -6.10 -54.11
N GLN A 666 -21.95 -5.24 -54.15
CA GLN A 666 -21.25 -4.82 -55.36
C GLN A 666 -19.93 -4.09 -55.01
N ALA A 667 -19.12 -3.83 -56.04
CA ALA A 667 -17.90 -3.03 -55.94
C ALA A 667 -18.20 -1.53 -56.14
N PHE A 668 -17.56 -0.68 -55.34
CA PHE A 668 -17.67 0.77 -55.35
C PHE A 668 -16.33 1.44 -55.62
N SER A 669 -16.34 2.55 -56.35
CA SER A 669 -15.16 3.39 -56.59
C SER A 669 -15.56 4.85 -56.44
N GLY A 670 -14.72 5.67 -55.77
CA GLY A 670 -15.09 7.02 -55.37
C GLY A 670 -16.05 7.04 -54.18
N THR A 671 -16.39 8.24 -53.73
CA THR A 671 -17.33 8.45 -52.63
C THR A 671 -18.75 8.05 -53.01
N VAL A 672 -19.36 7.18 -52.21
CA VAL A 672 -20.77 6.75 -52.34
C VAL A 672 -21.49 6.84 -51.01
N SER A 673 -22.77 7.24 -51.05
CA SER A 673 -23.60 7.40 -49.85
C SER A 673 -24.93 6.68 -50.00
N PHE A 674 -25.34 5.98 -48.94
CA PHE A 674 -26.60 5.25 -48.82
C PHE A 674 -27.33 5.69 -47.54
N GLY A 675 -28.04 6.81 -47.61
CA GLY A 675 -28.60 7.44 -46.41
C GLY A 675 -27.45 7.94 -45.52
N ASN A 676 -27.37 7.44 -44.29
CA ASN A 676 -26.32 7.77 -43.32
C ASN A 676 -25.14 6.79 -43.35
N ILE A 677 -24.97 6.04 -44.45
CA ILE A 677 -23.81 5.18 -44.67
C ILE A 677 -22.97 5.81 -45.77
N GLU A 678 -21.70 6.10 -45.52
CA GLU A 678 -20.77 6.69 -46.47
C GLU A 678 -19.52 5.82 -46.65
N ILE A 679 -19.12 5.59 -47.90
CA ILE A 679 -17.88 4.90 -48.27
C ILE A 679 -17.07 5.84 -49.15
N ARG A 680 -15.88 6.21 -48.71
CA ARG A 680 -14.97 7.19 -49.32
C ARG A 680 -13.68 6.52 -49.79
N THR A 681 -13.16 6.96 -50.94
CA THR A 681 -11.92 6.43 -51.55
C THR A 681 -10.90 7.52 -51.84
N ASP A 682 -11.13 8.74 -51.36
CA ASP A 682 -10.22 9.88 -51.46
C ASP A 682 -9.07 9.71 -50.47
N THR A 683 -7.85 9.95 -50.95
CA THR A 683 -6.65 9.97 -50.10
C THR A 683 -6.84 11.01 -49.00
N PRO A 684 -6.63 10.66 -47.72
CA PRO A 684 -6.65 11.67 -46.67
C PRO A 684 -5.58 12.71 -47.01
N ASN A 685 -5.97 13.99 -47.03
CA ASN A 685 -4.97 15.05 -46.94
C ASN A 685 -4.26 14.82 -45.59
N ASN A 686 -2.94 14.63 -45.64
CA ASN A 686 -2.11 14.66 -44.45
C ASN A 686 -2.49 15.87 -43.59
N ASP A 687 -2.82 15.60 -42.32
CA ASP A 687 -3.22 16.50 -41.23
C ASP A 687 -4.72 16.42 -40.87
N PRO A 688 -5.16 15.50 -39.97
CA PRO A 688 -6.39 15.72 -39.23
C PRO A 688 -6.11 16.88 -38.28
N GLY A 689 -6.47 18.09 -38.70
CA GLY A 689 -6.50 19.20 -37.76
C GLY A 689 -7.42 18.85 -36.57
N PRO A 690 -7.20 19.38 -35.36
CA PRO A 690 -7.89 18.97 -34.12
C PRO A 690 -9.42 19.18 -34.08
N SER A 691 -10.06 19.56 -35.19
CA SER A 691 -11.45 20.02 -35.21
C SER A 691 -12.47 18.98 -35.70
N ASP A 692 -12.06 17.77 -36.06
CA ASP A 692 -12.96 16.71 -36.53
C ASP A 692 -13.09 15.52 -35.54
N ILE A 693 -12.48 15.64 -34.35
CA ILE A 693 -12.73 14.79 -33.17
C ILE A 693 -13.93 15.41 -32.43
N PRO A 694 -14.93 14.65 -31.95
CA PRO A 694 -15.93 15.19 -31.04
C PRO A 694 -15.21 15.80 -29.83
N ASP A 695 -15.34 17.12 -29.62
CA ASP A 695 -14.76 17.86 -28.49
C ASP A 695 -15.19 17.23 -27.15
N ASN A 696 -14.40 16.28 -26.68
CA ASN A 696 -14.22 15.95 -25.29
C ASN A 696 -12.92 15.15 -25.23
N PHE A 697 -12.04 15.46 -24.26
CA PHE A 697 -10.73 14.84 -24.03
C PHE A 697 -9.54 15.52 -24.72
N ASP A 698 -9.10 16.63 -24.10
CA ASP A 698 -7.69 17.05 -24.08
C ASP A 698 -7.22 16.99 -22.61
N PRO A 699 -6.29 16.11 -22.22
CA PRO A 699 -5.76 16.04 -20.87
C PRO A 699 -4.64 17.06 -20.58
N ASP A 700 -4.16 17.84 -21.57
CA ASP A 700 -3.04 18.76 -21.41
C ASP A 700 -3.44 20.22 -21.10
N GLU A 701 -4.73 20.51 -20.92
CA GLU A 701 -5.20 21.84 -20.48
C GLU A 701 -5.48 21.89 -18.96
N VAL A 702 -4.47 21.54 -18.15
CA VAL A 702 -4.44 21.86 -16.71
C VAL A 702 -3.19 22.68 -16.40
N ASP A 703 -3.19 23.94 -16.83
CA ASP A 703 -2.33 24.95 -16.20
C ASP A 703 -2.85 26.38 -16.41
N CYS A 704 -3.52 26.91 -15.39
CA CYS A 704 -3.42 28.30 -14.92
C CYS A 704 -4.44 28.54 -13.78
N PHE A 705 -4.00 28.32 -12.54
CA PHE A 705 -4.62 28.86 -11.34
C PHE A 705 -4.67 30.40 -11.40
N GLY A 706 -5.87 30.97 -11.23
CA GLY A 706 -6.04 32.41 -11.09
C GLY A 706 -7.48 32.80 -10.79
N GLY A 707 -7.82 32.91 -9.50
CA GLY A 707 -9.15 33.33 -9.09
C GLY A 707 -9.28 33.58 -7.59
N CYS A 708 -8.47 34.49 -7.05
CA CYS A 708 -8.87 35.22 -5.85
C CYS A 708 -10.16 36.01 -6.12
N ASP A 709 -10.96 36.13 -5.05
CA ASP A 709 -12.05 37.08 -4.81
C ASP A 709 -13.46 36.68 -5.28
N ASP A 710 -14.27 36.18 -4.34
CA ASP A 710 -15.57 36.82 -4.03
C ASP A 710 -16.04 36.50 -2.60
N PHE A 711 -15.69 37.35 -1.63
CA PHE A 711 -16.44 37.50 -0.38
C PHE A 711 -17.43 38.65 -0.56
N GLY A 712 -18.72 38.34 -0.50
CA GLY A 712 -19.80 39.31 -0.73
C GLY A 712 -20.10 40.29 0.42
N ALA A 713 -20.69 41.41 -0.01
CA ALA A 713 -21.61 42.34 0.69
C ALA A 713 -20.98 43.37 1.66
N GLU A 714 -21.10 44.69 1.47
CA GLU A 714 -22.32 45.53 1.51
C GLU A 714 -22.08 46.96 0.90
N PRO A 715 -23.12 47.82 0.70
CA PRO A 715 -23.28 48.66 -0.49
C PRO A 715 -23.14 50.19 -0.33
N GLY A 716 -23.14 50.90 -1.47
CA GLY A 716 -23.34 52.36 -1.61
C GLY A 716 -22.07 53.04 -2.14
N GLY A 717 -22.06 53.88 -3.16
CA GLY A 717 -23.09 54.63 -3.85
C GLY A 717 -22.36 55.79 -4.56
N GLU A 718 -22.82 56.12 -5.76
CA GLU A 718 -22.71 57.44 -6.39
C GLU A 718 -21.32 57.97 -6.83
N ASP A 719 -21.15 57.95 -8.15
CA ASP A 719 -21.08 59.17 -8.97
C ASP A 719 -19.71 59.82 -9.25
N PHE A 720 -19.65 60.40 -10.45
CA PHE A 720 -18.69 61.37 -10.99
C PHE A 720 -17.33 60.92 -11.57
N SER A 721 -17.39 60.73 -12.90
CA SER A 721 -16.80 61.65 -13.90
C SER A 721 -15.29 61.70 -14.17
N GLY A 722 -15.00 61.78 -15.48
CA GLY A 722 -13.85 62.47 -16.07
C GLY A 722 -12.67 61.53 -16.31
N GLY A 723 -12.36 61.11 -17.54
CA GLY A 723 -11.99 61.95 -18.67
C GLY A 723 -10.48 62.24 -18.58
N GLY A 724 -9.64 62.01 -19.58
CA GLY A 724 -9.78 61.50 -20.94
C GLY A 724 -8.39 61.57 -21.60
N PHE A 725 -8.37 61.33 -22.93
CA PHE A 725 -7.31 61.71 -23.89
C PHE A 725 -5.96 60.97 -23.72
N GLU A 726 -5.21 60.58 -24.74
CA GLU A 726 -5.22 60.70 -26.21
C GLU A 726 -4.09 59.75 -26.71
N GLU A 727 -4.22 59.22 -27.93
CA GLU A 727 -3.18 59.13 -29.00
C GLU A 727 -1.73 58.72 -28.64
N ASP A 728 -0.97 57.89 -29.36
CA ASP A 728 -1.00 57.40 -30.74
C ASP A 728 0.26 56.52 -31.01
N PHE A 729 0.27 55.90 -32.21
CA PHE A 729 1.41 55.62 -33.11
C PHE A 729 2.13 54.25 -33.14
N GLU A 730 1.81 53.54 -34.23
CA GLU A 730 2.60 52.73 -35.20
C GLU A 730 4.13 52.65 -35.06
N PHE A 731 4.73 51.52 -35.47
CA PHE A 731 5.70 51.47 -36.58
C PHE A 731 5.95 50.04 -37.13
N GLU A 732 6.21 50.01 -38.45
CA GLU A 732 6.43 48.90 -39.41
C GLU A 732 7.84 48.26 -39.43
N GLU A 733 7.92 47.08 -40.10
CA GLU A 733 9.03 46.45 -40.88
C GLU A 733 10.35 46.09 -40.14
N GLY A 734 11.10 45.00 -40.41
CA GLY A 734 11.26 44.12 -41.57
C GLY A 734 12.71 44.17 -42.13
N GLY A 735 13.49 43.08 -42.05
CA GLY A 735 14.53 42.75 -43.07
C GLY A 735 16.01 42.43 -42.69
N ARG A 736 16.41 41.20 -43.07
CA ARG A 736 17.61 40.73 -43.83
C ARG A 736 19.01 40.42 -43.20
N ASP A 737 19.42 39.17 -43.49
CA ASP A 737 20.66 38.62 -44.12
C ASP A 737 22.06 38.74 -43.50
N GLY A 738 22.79 37.60 -43.46
CA GLY A 738 24.24 37.55 -43.23
C GLY A 738 24.95 36.17 -43.30
N PHE A 739 25.13 35.63 -44.51
CA PHE A 739 26.28 34.88 -45.09
C PHE A 739 27.04 33.68 -44.43
N ARG A 740 27.39 32.75 -45.33
CA ARG A 740 28.27 31.54 -45.30
C ARG A 740 29.78 31.84 -45.29
N ASP A 741 30.57 30.84 -44.86
CA ASP A 741 31.89 30.39 -45.38
C ASP A 741 31.94 28.84 -45.20
N GLU A 742 32.03 27.97 -46.23
CA GLU A 742 33.20 27.49 -47.02
C GLU A 742 34.37 26.85 -46.23
N GLU A 743 34.55 25.52 -46.32
CA GLU A 743 35.71 24.88 -46.99
C GLU A 743 35.64 23.33 -47.00
N ARG A 744 36.52 22.73 -47.80
CA ARG A 744 36.44 21.49 -48.57
C ARG A 744 37.75 20.70 -48.39
N SER A 745 37.72 19.35 -48.33
CA SER A 745 38.82 18.44 -48.74
C SER A 745 38.40 16.97 -48.52
N GLU A 746 38.17 16.17 -49.57
CA GLU A 746 39.05 15.11 -50.12
C GLU A 746 39.50 14.03 -49.10
N GLY A 747 39.42 12.71 -49.30
CA GLY A 747 38.99 11.86 -50.42
C GLY A 747 39.53 10.41 -50.26
N ARG A 748 38.94 9.50 -51.05
CA ARG A 748 39.49 8.25 -51.64
C ARG A 748 39.51 6.89 -50.87
N ASP A 749 38.79 5.96 -51.51
CA ASP A 749 39.24 4.70 -52.17
C ASP A 749 39.10 3.31 -51.51
N ASN A 750 38.63 2.40 -52.39
CA ASN A 750 38.68 0.92 -52.45
C ASN A 750 37.59 0.17 -51.65
N GLY A 751 36.72 -0.69 -52.21
CA GLY A 751 36.63 -1.34 -53.53
C GLY A 751 37.12 -2.79 -53.51
N PHE A 752 36.20 -3.77 -53.37
CA PHE A 752 36.26 -5.20 -53.78
C PHE A 752 34.80 -5.70 -53.79
N ARG A 753 34.09 -6.03 -54.89
CA ARG A 753 34.19 -7.04 -55.96
C ARG A 753 34.02 -8.52 -55.56
N ASP A 754 32.91 -9.06 -56.09
CA ASP A 754 32.66 -10.38 -56.73
C ASP A 754 32.79 -11.66 -55.88
N GLU A 755 31.75 -12.53 -55.82
CA GLU A 755 31.48 -13.61 -56.81
C GLU A 755 30.23 -14.45 -56.43
N GLU A 756 29.49 -14.85 -57.48
CA GLU A 756 28.44 -15.86 -57.55
C GLU A 756 28.96 -17.29 -57.26
N PHE A 757 28.09 -18.18 -56.74
CA PHE A 757 27.99 -19.64 -57.04
C PHE A 757 26.63 -20.08 -56.42
N ASP A 758 25.56 -20.29 -57.18
CA ASP A 758 25.18 -21.43 -58.04
C ASP A 758 24.89 -22.76 -57.31
N ASP A 759 23.76 -23.32 -57.77
CA ASP A 759 23.26 -24.69 -57.84
C ASP A 759 23.27 -25.71 -56.68
N GLY A 760 22.07 -26.22 -56.41
CA GLY A 760 21.86 -27.47 -55.67
C GLY A 760 20.42 -27.98 -55.69
N ARG A 761 19.89 -28.31 -56.88
CA ARG A 761 18.65 -29.11 -57.04
C ARG A 761 18.84 -30.53 -56.48
N GLY A 762 17.78 -31.06 -55.88
CA GLY A 762 17.58 -32.49 -55.63
C GLY A 762 16.09 -32.79 -55.62
N ASP A 763 15.62 -33.35 -56.73
CA ASP A 763 14.24 -33.76 -57.03
C ASP A 763 13.84 -35.08 -56.33
N ASP A 764 12.51 -35.34 -56.37
CA ASP A 764 11.79 -36.63 -56.32
C ASP A 764 11.78 -37.37 -54.96
N ASP A 765 10.77 -38.14 -54.53
CA ASP A 765 9.55 -38.75 -55.08
C ASP A 765 8.77 -39.34 -53.87
N GLY A 766 7.45 -39.17 -53.68
CA GLY A 766 6.35 -39.86 -54.37
C GLY A 766 5.48 -40.70 -53.40
N PHE A 767 4.20 -40.92 -53.78
CA PHE A 767 3.12 -41.79 -53.21
C PHE A 767 2.15 -41.14 -52.21
N ARG A 768 0.91 -40.78 -52.62
CA ARG A 768 -0.34 -41.60 -52.83
C ARG A 768 -0.93 -42.11 -51.52
N ASP A 769 -2.23 -42.14 -51.26
CA ASP A 769 -3.50 -41.80 -51.93
C ASP A 769 -4.60 -42.03 -50.86
N GLU A 770 -5.77 -41.39 -51.03
CA GLU A 770 -7.11 -41.81 -50.52
C GLU A 770 -7.38 -41.69 -48.99
N ASP A 771 -8.54 -41.26 -48.49
CA ASP A 771 -9.84 -40.94 -49.07
C ASP A 771 -10.72 -40.30 -47.96
N ARG A 772 -11.67 -39.44 -48.39
CA ARG A 772 -13.09 -39.31 -47.95
C ARG A 772 -13.43 -39.50 -46.45
N GLY A 773 -14.20 -38.64 -45.80
CA GLY A 773 -15.11 -37.57 -46.22
C GLY A 773 -15.99 -37.24 -45.01
N ASP A 774 -16.89 -36.26 -45.12
CA ASP A 774 -18.18 -36.28 -44.40
C ASP A 774 -19.06 -35.15 -44.92
N ASP A 775 -20.26 -35.55 -45.36
CA ASP A 775 -21.38 -34.72 -45.75
C ASP A 775 -22.57 -35.13 -44.84
N ASP A 776 -22.99 -34.15 -44.03
CA ASP A 776 -24.37 -33.72 -43.86
C ASP A 776 -25.38 -34.35 -42.85
N PHE A 777 -26.02 -33.39 -42.16
CA PHE A 777 -27.45 -33.24 -41.85
C PHE A 777 -28.02 -33.67 -40.48
N ARG A 778 -28.36 -32.59 -39.73
CA ARG A 778 -29.71 -32.19 -39.25
C ARG A 778 -30.24 -32.68 -37.90
N ASP A 779 -30.41 -31.65 -37.07
CA ASP A 779 -31.67 -31.14 -36.49
C ASP A 779 -32.37 -31.86 -35.32
N GLU A 780 -32.76 -30.97 -34.40
CA GLU A 780 -33.95 -30.97 -33.52
C GLU A 780 -33.83 -31.37 -32.04
N GLU A 781 -33.77 -30.30 -31.23
CA GLU A 781 -34.78 -29.87 -30.24
C GLU A 781 -35.20 -30.78 -29.06
N ARG A 782 -35.11 -30.13 -27.88
CA ARG A 782 -36.06 -30.10 -26.74
C ARG A 782 -36.10 -31.25 -25.72
N GLY A 783 -36.09 -30.83 -24.45
CA GLY A 783 -37.10 -31.27 -23.49
C GLY A 783 -36.58 -31.53 -22.07
N ASP A 784 -37.09 -30.72 -21.14
CA ASP A 784 -36.92 -30.80 -19.69
C ASP A 784 -37.41 -32.13 -19.05
N ASP A 785 -36.89 -32.41 -17.84
CA ASP A 785 -37.64 -32.85 -16.63
C ASP A 785 -36.95 -33.96 -15.78
N ASP A 786 -36.83 -33.65 -14.49
CA ASP A 786 -37.03 -34.47 -13.27
C ASP A 786 -36.12 -35.66 -12.85
N PHE A 787 -35.43 -35.43 -11.71
CA PHE A 787 -35.39 -36.22 -10.46
C PHE A 787 -35.53 -37.77 -10.47
N ARG A 788 -34.46 -38.48 -10.05
CA ARG A 788 -34.35 -39.35 -8.83
C ARG A 788 -33.25 -40.44 -8.90
N ASP A 789 -32.50 -40.53 -7.81
CA ASP A 789 -31.86 -41.66 -7.11
C ASP A 789 -31.84 -43.08 -7.74
N GLU A 790 -30.66 -43.72 -7.77
CA GLU A 790 -30.33 -44.90 -6.94
C GLU A 790 -28.94 -45.50 -7.29
N GLU A 791 -28.28 -46.00 -6.24
CA GLU A 791 -26.93 -46.58 -6.15
C GLU A 791 -26.73 -47.90 -6.96
N ARG A 792 -25.46 -48.20 -7.31
CA ARG A 792 -24.68 -49.38 -6.85
C ARG A 792 -23.78 -50.03 -7.93
N ASP A 793 -22.47 -49.97 -7.64
CA ASP A 793 -21.33 -50.90 -7.86
C ASP A 793 -21.29 -51.86 -9.07
N GLU A 794 -20.20 -51.77 -9.87
CA GLU A 794 -19.29 -52.89 -10.21
C GLU A 794 -18.08 -52.41 -11.08
N GLU A 795 -16.87 -52.49 -10.51
CA GLU A 795 -15.53 -52.45 -11.16
C GLU A 795 -15.06 -53.88 -11.55
N PRO A 796 -13.89 -54.12 -12.19
CA PRO A 796 -13.12 -53.36 -13.19
C PRO A 796 -12.57 -54.24 -14.36
N ASP A 797 -11.91 -53.66 -15.37
CA ASP A 797 -10.64 -54.21 -15.94
C ASP A 797 -9.98 -53.26 -16.98
N GLU A 798 -8.65 -53.30 -16.97
CA GLU A 798 -7.65 -52.32 -17.41
C GLU A 798 -7.39 -52.19 -18.94
N ALA A 799 -7.03 -50.98 -19.39
CA ALA A 799 -5.68 -50.60 -19.90
C ALA A 799 -5.62 -49.63 -21.11
N ARG A 800 -5.20 -48.39 -20.78
CA ARG A 800 -4.18 -47.51 -21.43
C ARG A 800 -4.39 -46.87 -22.81
N GLY A 801 -4.42 -45.53 -22.80
CA GLY A 801 -3.49 -44.69 -23.58
C GLY A 801 -4.09 -43.44 -24.21
N GLU A 802 -3.88 -42.26 -23.59
CA GLU A 802 -3.36 -40.99 -24.17
C GLU A 802 -3.77 -39.78 -23.30
N GLU A 803 -2.79 -38.91 -23.05
CA GLU A 803 -2.76 -37.81 -22.08
C GLU A 803 -3.44 -36.56 -22.65
N ASP A 804 -4.41 -36.01 -21.90
CA ASP A 804 -5.00 -34.68 -22.09
C ASP A 804 -4.95 -33.97 -20.73
N LEU A 805 -4.29 -32.81 -20.67
CA LEU A 805 -4.16 -31.96 -19.49
C LEU A 805 -5.50 -31.27 -19.22
N ARG A 806 -6.30 -31.82 -18.31
CA ARG A 806 -7.49 -31.20 -17.72
C ARG A 806 -7.48 -31.43 -16.21
N ASP A 807 -7.86 -30.37 -15.48
CA ASP A 807 -8.28 -30.35 -14.07
C ASP A 807 -7.35 -31.01 -13.05
N GLU A 808 -6.50 -30.20 -12.41
CA GLU A 808 -6.13 -30.44 -11.00
C GLU A 808 -7.37 -30.17 -10.12
N GLY A 809 -8.31 -31.12 -10.18
CA GLY A 809 -9.41 -31.18 -9.25
C GLY A 809 -8.88 -31.34 -7.83
N PHE A 810 -9.31 -30.43 -6.95
CA PHE A 810 -9.26 -30.56 -5.50
C PHE A 810 -9.84 -31.92 -5.06
N ARG A 811 -8.98 -32.94 -5.03
CA ARG A 811 -9.19 -34.17 -4.26
C ARG A 811 -8.02 -34.28 -3.30
N GLY A 812 -8.27 -33.87 -2.05
CA GLY A 812 -7.33 -34.00 -0.95
C GLY A 812 -6.77 -35.42 -0.88
N GLY A 813 -5.44 -35.52 -0.93
CA GLY A 813 -4.75 -36.76 -0.63
C GLY A 813 -5.04 -37.17 0.81
N ARG A 814 -5.91 -38.16 1.01
CA ARG A 814 -5.99 -38.94 2.25
C ARG A 814 -4.73 -39.81 2.37
N GLY A 815 -3.62 -39.21 2.79
CA GLY A 815 -2.34 -39.94 2.83
C GLY A 815 -1.16 -39.21 3.46
N GLU A 816 -1.38 -38.25 4.37
CA GLU A 816 -0.29 -37.76 5.21
C GLU A 816 -0.22 -38.62 6.49
N ASP A 817 0.82 -39.46 6.58
CA ASP A 817 1.03 -40.36 7.72
C ASP A 817 1.34 -39.54 8.99
N PHE A 818 0.44 -39.61 9.98
CA PHE A 818 0.65 -39.02 11.30
C PHE A 818 1.85 -39.66 12.02
N GLU A 819 2.67 -38.82 12.66
CA GLU A 819 3.72 -39.27 13.57
C GLU A 819 3.26 -39.06 15.03
N GLU A 820 3.20 -40.14 15.81
CA GLU A 820 3.03 -40.04 17.27
C GLU A 820 4.31 -39.47 17.90
N ILE A 821 4.20 -38.36 18.62
CA ILE A 821 5.33 -37.72 19.32
C ILE A 821 5.29 -37.95 20.82
N SER A 822 6.46 -37.92 21.44
CA SER A 822 6.57 -38.10 22.89
C SER A 822 6.03 -36.91 23.67
N TYR A 823 5.57 -37.13 24.90
CA TYR A 823 5.05 -36.06 25.75
C TYR A 823 6.09 -34.99 26.11
N ASP A 824 7.35 -35.39 26.30
CA ASP A 824 8.44 -34.43 26.54
C ASP A 824 8.67 -33.51 25.34
N GLU A 825 8.38 -33.99 24.12
CA GLU A 825 8.46 -33.21 22.88
C GLU A 825 7.31 -32.20 22.80
N TRP A 826 6.08 -32.62 23.07
CA TRP A 826 4.93 -31.72 23.13
C TRP A 826 5.02 -30.69 24.28
N ALA A 827 5.44 -31.10 25.47
CA ALA A 827 5.53 -30.19 26.63
C ALA A 827 6.58 -29.09 26.40
N PHE A 828 7.64 -29.40 25.64
CA PHE A 828 8.59 -28.40 25.16
C PHE A 828 7.93 -27.44 24.16
N ASP A 829 7.12 -27.96 23.24
CA ASP A 829 6.40 -27.14 22.25
C ASP A 829 5.46 -26.13 22.94
N ASP A 830 4.69 -26.56 23.93
CA ASP A 830 3.83 -25.64 24.69
C ASP A 830 4.63 -24.57 25.45
N ARG A 831 5.77 -24.96 26.03
CA ARG A 831 6.67 -24.03 26.70
C ARG A 831 7.28 -23.00 25.75
N PHE A 832 7.58 -23.37 24.51
CA PHE A 832 8.09 -22.44 23.51
C PHE A 832 7.11 -21.26 23.31
N TYR A 833 5.82 -21.57 23.12
CA TYR A 833 4.79 -20.53 23.04
C TYR A 833 4.66 -19.75 24.36
N ALA A 834 4.71 -20.42 25.51
CA ALA A 834 4.65 -19.76 26.80
C ALA A 834 5.78 -18.74 26.99
N ASP A 835 7.01 -19.11 26.62
CA ASP A 835 8.19 -18.28 26.76
C ASP A 835 8.08 -16.99 25.90
N GLU A 836 7.44 -17.02 24.73
CA GLU A 836 7.20 -15.82 23.92
C GLU A 836 6.35 -14.78 24.67
N PHE A 837 5.22 -15.20 25.26
CA PHE A 837 4.37 -14.30 26.05
C PHE A 837 5.02 -13.90 27.38
N VAL A 838 5.77 -14.80 28.01
CA VAL A 838 6.53 -14.51 29.24
C VAL A 838 7.55 -13.42 28.99
N ASN A 839 8.28 -13.50 27.89
CA ASN A 839 9.25 -12.49 27.49
C ASN A 839 8.56 -11.18 27.12
N HIS A 840 7.50 -11.23 26.31
CA HIS A 840 6.80 -10.04 25.83
C HIS A 840 6.12 -9.23 26.94
N PHE A 841 5.45 -9.88 27.90
CA PHE A 841 4.75 -9.19 29.00
C PHE A 841 5.55 -9.14 30.31
N ASN A 842 6.82 -9.58 30.28
CA ASN A 842 7.71 -9.67 31.44
C ASN A 842 7.07 -10.44 32.61
N LEU A 843 6.61 -11.66 32.36
CA LEU A 843 5.96 -12.54 33.33
C LEU A 843 6.97 -13.39 34.11
N PRO A 844 6.59 -13.97 35.26
CA PRO A 844 7.40 -14.99 35.92
C PRO A 844 7.55 -16.24 35.03
N VAL A 845 8.74 -16.86 35.05
CA VAL A 845 9.00 -18.13 34.34
C VAL A 845 8.09 -19.24 34.88
N ILE A 846 7.43 -19.96 33.98
CA ILE A 846 6.48 -21.03 34.30
C ILE A 846 7.15 -22.39 34.12
N PRO A 847 6.95 -23.37 35.04
CA PRO A 847 7.44 -24.73 34.87
C PRO A 847 6.76 -25.43 33.68
N GLU A 848 7.44 -26.43 33.10
CA GLU A 848 6.88 -27.26 32.03
C GLU A 848 5.58 -27.94 32.47
N PRO A 849 4.55 -27.99 31.59
CA PRO A 849 3.29 -28.62 31.92
C PRO A 849 3.48 -30.13 32.15
N ASP A 850 2.98 -30.63 33.27
CA ASP A 850 3.00 -32.06 33.57
C ASP A 850 2.00 -32.81 32.68
N PHE A 851 2.45 -33.90 32.08
CA PHE A 851 1.69 -34.65 31.09
C PHE A 851 0.41 -35.29 31.68
N GLU A 852 0.53 -36.03 32.81
CA GLU A 852 -0.64 -36.65 33.45
C GLU A 852 -1.66 -35.59 33.88
N THR A 853 -1.17 -34.43 34.33
CA THR A 853 -2.00 -33.29 34.73
C THR A 853 -2.71 -32.64 33.54
N SER A 854 -2.03 -32.49 32.39
CA SER A 854 -2.58 -31.85 31.20
C SER A 854 -3.66 -32.70 30.52
N GLN A 855 -3.39 -34.00 30.28
CA GLN A 855 -4.43 -34.91 29.80
C GLN A 855 -5.53 -35.14 30.83
N GLY A 856 -5.18 -35.24 32.12
CA GLY A 856 -6.16 -35.31 33.21
C GLY A 856 -7.12 -34.12 33.20
N THR A 857 -6.62 -32.93 32.87
CA THR A 857 -7.43 -31.73 32.68
C THR A 857 -8.38 -31.88 31.50
N LEU A 858 -7.90 -32.26 30.31
CA LEU A 858 -8.75 -32.46 29.13
C LEU A 858 -9.81 -33.56 29.34
N ARG A 859 -9.47 -34.66 30.03
CA ARG A 859 -10.42 -35.71 30.42
C ARG A 859 -11.47 -35.21 31.40
N SER A 860 -11.04 -34.53 32.47
CA SER A 860 -11.95 -33.94 33.45
C SER A 860 -12.91 -32.95 32.81
N LEU A 861 -12.46 -32.20 31.79
CA LEU A 861 -13.31 -31.30 31.03
C LEU A 861 -14.31 -32.08 30.19
N THR A 862 -13.88 -33.14 29.50
CA THR A 862 -14.77 -34.03 28.75
C THR A 862 -15.91 -34.58 29.63
N GLU A 863 -15.60 -35.02 30.85
CA GLU A 863 -16.58 -35.47 31.84
C GLU A 863 -17.55 -34.35 32.29
N THR A 864 -17.08 -33.10 32.28
CA THR A 864 -17.84 -31.94 32.76
C THR A 864 -18.72 -31.31 31.68
N VAL A 865 -18.17 -31.12 30.46
CA VAL A 865 -18.85 -30.43 29.35
C VAL A 865 -19.56 -31.37 28.38
N GLY A 866 -19.23 -32.66 28.40
CA GLY A 866 -19.90 -33.71 27.62
C GLY A 866 -19.30 -33.99 26.23
N THR A 867 -18.39 -33.13 25.75
CA THR A 867 -17.64 -33.34 24.51
C THR A 867 -16.14 -33.11 24.73
N PRO A 868 -15.26 -33.92 24.15
CA PRO A 868 -13.82 -33.74 24.32
C PRO A 868 -13.32 -32.48 23.60
N PRO A 869 -12.44 -31.68 24.25
CA PRO A 869 -11.71 -30.61 23.59
C PRO A 869 -10.44 -31.13 22.91
N ALA A 870 -9.99 -30.45 21.86
CA ALA A 870 -8.70 -30.65 21.21
C ALA A 870 -7.86 -29.37 21.25
N LEU A 871 -6.54 -29.54 21.40
CA LEU A 871 -5.55 -28.47 21.22
C LEU A 871 -4.85 -28.69 19.87
N VAL A 872 -4.75 -27.65 19.06
CA VAL A 872 -4.06 -27.68 17.76
C VAL A 872 -2.95 -26.63 17.78
N TYR A 873 -1.70 -27.10 17.78
CA TYR A 873 -0.53 -26.23 17.64
C TYR A 873 -0.22 -26.07 16.17
N ALA A 874 -0.25 -24.85 15.64
CA ALA A 874 0.10 -24.54 14.26
C ALA A 874 1.41 -23.74 14.19
N ARG A 875 2.43 -24.32 13.54
CA ARG A 875 3.78 -23.75 13.46
C ARG A 875 4.44 -23.96 12.11
N PHE A 876 5.59 -23.31 11.92
CA PHE A 876 6.42 -23.47 10.73
C PHE A 876 7.76 -24.14 11.07
N ARG A 877 8.24 -25.00 10.17
CA ARG A 877 9.53 -25.71 10.28
C ARG A 877 10.30 -25.67 8.95
N PRO A 878 11.64 -25.72 8.93
CA PRO A 878 12.37 -25.72 7.66
C PRO A 878 12.02 -26.86 6.71
N ALA A 879 11.89 -26.52 5.43
CA ALA A 879 11.80 -27.48 4.34
C ALA A 879 13.04 -28.38 4.29
N GLY A 880 12.86 -29.68 4.03
CA GLY A 880 13.96 -30.65 3.89
C GLY A 880 14.51 -31.22 5.20
N SER A 881 13.95 -30.87 6.35
CA SER A 881 14.26 -31.45 7.67
C SER A 881 13.68 -32.87 7.85
N GLY A 882 13.88 -33.78 6.89
CA GLY A 882 13.37 -35.15 7.00
C GLY A 882 14.05 -35.93 8.14
N THR A 883 13.29 -36.47 9.10
CA THR A 883 13.70 -37.46 10.14
C THR A 883 15.15 -37.33 10.69
N VAL A 884 15.71 -36.13 10.83
CA VAL A 884 17.03 -35.94 11.46
C VAL A 884 16.83 -35.86 12.97
N ALA A 885 16.95 -37.02 13.60
CA ALA A 885 17.35 -37.28 15.00
C ALA A 885 16.82 -36.33 16.10
N ARG A 886 15.79 -36.78 16.82
CA ARG A 886 15.58 -36.78 18.30
C ARG A 886 16.50 -35.91 19.21
N GLN A 887 16.71 -34.63 18.87
CA GLN A 887 17.27 -33.46 19.62
C GLN A 887 18.54 -32.81 19.01
N PRO A 888 18.70 -31.46 19.05
CA PRO A 888 17.72 -30.41 19.38
C PRO A 888 17.67 -29.32 18.29
N PHE A 889 16.74 -29.44 17.34
CA PHE A 889 16.16 -28.25 16.68
C PHE A 889 15.63 -27.26 17.76
N LEU A 890 15.17 -27.84 18.87
CA LEU A 890 14.60 -27.23 20.06
C LEU A 890 15.56 -26.32 20.89
N LYS A 891 16.89 -26.45 20.76
CA LYS A 891 17.83 -25.50 21.40
C LYS A 891 18.19 -24.31 20.49
N GLN A 892 17.87 -24.42 19.20
CA GLN A 892 18.11 -23.37 18.20
C GLN A 892 16.86 -22.52 17.94
N ALA A 893 15.67 -22.93 18.40
CA ALA A 893 14.42 -22.18 18.24
C ALA A 893 14.48 -20.74 18.79
N GLN A 894 15.27 -20.49 19.86
CA GLN A 894 15.52 -19.14 20.39
C GLN A 894 16.41 -18.26 19.48
N ARG A 895 16.90 -18.80 18.36
CA ARG A 895 17.72 -18.12 17.32
C ARG A 895 17.24 -18.43 15.91
N PHE A 896 16.04 -19.00 15.78
CA PHE A 896 15.53 -19.43 14.50
C PHE A 896 14.90 -18.23 13.80
N ASN A 897 15.48 -17.84 12.66
CA ASN A 897 14.90 -16.81 11.80
C ASN A 897 13.94 -17.51 10.81
N PRO A 898 12.62 -17.30 10.91
CA PRO A 898 11.65 -17.97 10.04
C PRO A 898 11.96 -17.71 8.57
N GLN A 899 11.85 -18.73 7.72
CA GLN A 899 12.08 -18.62 6.28
C GLN A 899 10.76 -18.72 5.50
N PRO A 900 10.61 -18.04 4.35
CA PRO A 900 9.43 -18.16 3.48
C PRO A 900 9.11 -19.61 3.09
N THR A 901 10.15 -20.43 2.95
CA THR A 901 10.09 -21.84 2.55
C THR A 901 9.81 -22.81 3.69
N ASP A 902 9.72 -22.35 4.95
CA ASP A 902 9.33 -23.20 6.07
C ASP A 902 7.93 -23.77 5.81
N VAL A 903 7.69 -25.03 6.15
CA VAL A 903 6.40 -25.71 5.92
C VAL A 903 5.57 -25.74 7.19
N LEU A 904 4.25 -25.67 7.03
CA LEU A 904 3.28 -25.77 8.12
C LEU A 904 3.35 -27.15 8.77
N GLU A 905 3.38 -27.16 10.09
CA GLU A 905 3.30 -28.35 10.92
C GLU A 905 2.21 -28.16 11.96
N LEU A 906 1.34 -29.16 12.10
CA LEU A 906 0.27 -29.21 13.08
C LEU A 906 0.55 -30.29 14.11
N VAL A 907 0.32 -29.97 15.39
CA VAL A 907 0.31 -30.96 16.48
C VAL A 907 -1.07 -30.98 17.11
N LEU A 908 -1.74 -32.13 17.04
CA LEU A 908 -3.05 -32.38 17.62
C LEU A 908 -2.90 -33.09 18.97
N VAL A 909 -3.51 -32.52 20.01
CA VAL A 909 -3.58 -33.11 21.35
C VAL A 909 -5.03 -33.25 21.79
N THR A 910 -5.41 -34.48 22.15
CA THR A 910 -6.75 -34.83 22.64
C THR A 910 -6.66 -35.49 24.02
N PRO A 911 -7.79 -35.74 24.71
CA PRO A 911 -7.79 -36.32 26.06
C PRO A 911 -7.21 -37.74 26.14
N ASP A 912 -7.40 -38.55 25.10
CA ASP A 912 -7.18 -39.99 25.16
C ASP A 912 -6.13 -40.52 24.16
N SER A 913 -5.73 -39.74 23.16
CA SER A 913 -4.67 -40.13 22.21
C SER A 913 -3.29 -39.60 22.61
N GLN A 914 -2.23 -40.23 22.11
CA GLN A 914 -0.92 -39.57 22.09
C GLN A 914 -0.97 -38.34 21.17
N PRO A 915 -0.17 -37.30 21.42
CA PRO A 915 -0.01 -36.17 20.53
C PRO A 915 0.39 -36.65 19.14
N LYS A 916 -0.35 -36.19 18.14
CA LYS A 916 -0.14 -36.53 16.73
C LYS A 916 0.42 -35.33 16.01
N ARG A 917 1.49 -35.53 15.25
CA ARG A 917 2.12 -34.51 14.43
C ARG A 917 1.88 -34.79 12.95
N ILE A 918 1.57 -33.75 12.19
CA ILE A 918 1.42 -33.78 10.74
C ILE A 918 2.14 -32.58 10.13
N THR A 919 2.90 -32.80 9.07
CA THR A 919 3.55 -31.74 8.30
C THR A 919 2.81 -31.63 6.98
N VAL A 920 2.44 -30.41 6.58
CA VAL A 920 1.68 -30.12 5.35
C VAL A 920 2.67 -29.50 4.34
N PRO A 921 3.37 -30.30 3.51
CA PRO A 921 4.51 -29.81 2.73
C PRO A 921 4.11 -28.82 1.64
N SER A 922 2.86 -28.87 1.18
CA SER A 922 2.30 -27.92 0.20
C SER A 922 2.08 -26.52 0.77
N ALA A 923 2.02 -26.39 2.09
CA ALA A 923 1.70 -25.16 2.81
C ALA A 923 2.98 -24.51 3.36
N THR A 924 3.71 -23.81 2.51
CA THR A 924 4.86 -23.01 2.95
C THR A 924 4.41 -21.79 3.75
N ARG A 925 5.28 -21.25 4.61
CA ARG A 925 5.03 -20.08 5.47
C ARG A 925 4.56 -18.91 4.64
N GLU A 926 5.24 -18.63 3.54
CA GLU A 926 4.85 -17.61 2.58
C GLU A 926 3.41 -17.80 2.08
N LYS A 927 3.07 -19.00 1.59
CA LYS A 927 1.75 -19.33 1.06
C LYS A 927 0.65 -19.24 2.12
N VAL A 928 0.91 -19.73 3.33
CA VAL A 928 -0.04 -19.68 4.43
C VAL A 928 -0.28 -18.24 4.85
N LEU A 929 0.77 -17.46 5.11
CA LEU A 929 0.63 -16.07 5.53
C LEU A 929 0.00 -15.19 4.45
N ALA A 930 0.30 -15.42 3.17
CA ALA A 930 -0.37 -14.77 2.06
C ALA A 930 -1.88 -15.06 2.06
N ALA A 931 -2.29 -16.32 2.26
CA ALA A 931 -3.70 -16.68 2.35
C ALA A 931 -4.40 -16.07 3.58
N VAL A 932 -3.71 -15.95 4.72
CA VAL A 932 -4.22 -15.24 5.91
C VAL A 932 -4.48 -13.78 5.59
N ARG A 933 -3.51 -13.08 4.99
CA ARG A 933 -3.65 -11.67 4.60
C ARG A 933 -4.81 -11.49 3.62
N GLN A 934 -4.91 -12.34 2.61
CA GLN A 934 -6.03 -12.30 1.66
C GLN A 934 -7.37 -12.45 2.37
N LEU A 935 -7.53 -13.45 3.25
CA LEU A 935 -8.77 -13.63 4.00
C LEU A 935 -9.11 -12.41 4.87
N GLN A 936 -8.11 -11.79 5.49
CA GLN A 936 -8.30 -10.58 6.29
C GLN A 936 -8.75 -9.39 5.44
N ILE A 937 -8.13 -9.16 4.27
CA ILE A 937 -8.52 -8.10 3.32
C ILE A 937 -9.97 -8.32 2.86
N GLU A 938 -10.28 -9.52 2.38
CA GLU A 938 -11.61 -9.89 1.87
C GLU A 938 -12.71 -9.70 2.91
N LEU A 939 -12.41 -9.99 4.18
CA LEU A 939 -13.39 -9.84 5.25
C LEU A 939 -13.52 -8.39 5.74
N THR A 940 -12.48 -7.57 5.70
CA THR A 940 -12.48 -6.24 6.32
C THR A 940 -12.84 -5.09 5.37
N ASP A 941 -12.57 -5.24 4.07
CA ASP A 941 -12.90 -4.26 3.04
C ASP A 941 -14.42 -4.00 2.98
N ARG A 942 -14.82 -2.72 3.01
CA ARG A 942 -16.22 -2.31 2.98
C ARG A 942 -16.91 -2.65 1.67
N THR A 943 -16.17 -2.60 0.56
CA THR A 943 -16.69 -2.82 -0.80
C THR A 943 -17.01 -4.29 -1.07
N ARG A 944 -16.29 -5.21 -0.39
CA ARG A 944 -16.37 -6.67 -0.61
C ARG A 944 -17.40 -7.39 0.26
N ARG A 945 -18.06 -6.70 1.22
CA ARG A 945 -19.03 -7.30 2.18
C ARG A 945 -20.29 -7.92 1.56
N ARG A 946 -20.48 -7.76 0.25
CA ARG A 946 -21.59 -8.37 -0.52
C ARG A 946 -21.11 -9.48 -1.45
N ARG A 947 -19.79 -9.71 -1.55
CA ARG A 947 -19.17 -10.73 -2.38
C ARG A 947 -18.90 -11.99 -1.54
N THR A 948 -18.65 -13.11 -2.21
CA THR A 948 -18.24 -14.38 -1.58
C THR A 948 -16.78 -14.72 -1.88
N THR A 949 -16.01 -13.76 -2.37
CA THR A 949 -14.58 -13.87 -2.73
C THR A 949 -13.72 -14.31 -1.53
N TYR A 950 -14.14 -14.00 -0.30
CA TYR A 950 -13.51 -14.50 0.93
C TYR A 950 -13.51 -16.04 1.03
N LEU A 951 -14.39 -16.76 0.33
CA LEU A 951 -14.47 -18.22 0.39
C LEU A 951 -13.20 -18.90 -0.13
N GLN A 952 -12.57 -18.36 -1.18
CA GLN A 952 -11.38 -18.96 -1.77
C GLN A 952 -10.19 -19.02 -0.78
N PRO A 953 -9.76 -17.90 -0.16
CA PRO A 953 -8.71 -17.97 0.86
C PRO A 953 -9.17 -18.72 2.12
N ALA A 954 -10.45 -18.65 2.50
CA ALA A 954 -10.99 -19.42 3.63
C ALA A 954 -10.89 -20.94 3.43
N GLN A 955 -11.21 -21.42 2.22
CA GLN A 955 -11.14 -22.84 1.84
C GLN A 955 -9.70 -23.33 1.76
N ARG A 956 -8.81 -22.51 1.21
CA ARG A 956 -7.38 -22.84 1.16
C ARG A 956 -6.79 -22.99 2.56
N LEU A 957 -7.09 -22.06 3.46
CA LEU A 957 -6.66 -22.13 4.86
C LEU A 957 -7.29 -23.31 5.61
N TYR A 958 -8.58 -23.60 5.38
CA TYR A 958 -9.24 -24.77 5.95
C TYR A 958 -8.54 -26.07 5.52
N SER A 959 -8.20 -26.19 4.23
CA SER A 959 -7.51 -27.36 3.67
C SER A 959 -6.14 -27.63 4.30
N TRP A 960 -5.48 -26.59 4.80
CA TRP A 960 -4.16 -26.71 5.42
C TRP A 960 -4.21 -26.86 6.94
N LEU A 961 -5.15 -26.20 7.61
CA LEU A 961 -5.20 -26.12 9.08
C LEU A 961 -6.17 -27.13 9.72
N VAL A 962 -7.20 -27.56 8.99
CA VAL A 962 -8.32 -28.32 9.55
C VAL A 962 -8.49 -29.67 8.87
N THR A 963 -8.55 -29.70 7.53
CA THR A 963 -8.71 -30.95 6.76
C THR A 963 -7.73 -32.05 7.14
N PRO A 964 -6.42 -31.79 7.40
CA PRO A 964 -5.50 -32.83 7.81
C PRO A 964 -5.87 -33.49 9.15
N LEU A 965 -6.67 -32.82 9.99
CA LEU A 965 -7.04 -33.24 11.33
C LEU A 965 -8.48 -33.79 11.43
N GLU A 966 -9.33 -33.58 10.42
CA GLU A 966 -10.77 -33.86 10.49
C GLU A 966 -11.10 -35.29 10.91
N ASP A 967 -10.47 -36.30 10.30
CA ASP A 967 -10.70 -37.71 10.64
C ASP A 967 -10.46 -37.99 12.13
N ASN A 968 -9.48 -37.33 12.75
CA ASN A 968 -9.21 -37.47 14.18
C ASN A 968 -10.21 -36.71 15.03
N LEU A 969 -10.55 -35.48 14.64
CA LEU A 969 -11.55 -34.66 15.35
C LEU A 969 -12.92 -35.36 15.35
N GLU A 970 -13.30 -35.98 14.24
CA GLU A 970 -14.55 -36.74 14.10
C GLU A 970 -14.52 -38.07 14.86
N THR A 971 -13.45 -38.86 14.72
CA THR A 971 -13.31 -40.16 15.41
C THR A 971 -13.38 -40.01 16.93
N GLU A 972 -12.82 -38.91 17.45
CA GLU A 972 -12.80 -38.63 18.88
C GLU A 972 -14.00 -37.76 19.33
N ALA A 973 -14.94 -37.46 18.42
CA ALA A 973 -16.15 -36.67 18.68
C ALA A 973 -15.86 -35.31 19.34
N VAL A 974 -14.80 -34.62 18.89
CA VAL A 974 -14.36 -33.34 19.43
C VAL A 974 -15.45 -32.27 19.27
N GLY A 975 -15.75 -31.53 20.35
CA GLY A 975 -16.71 -30.42 20.34
C GLY A 975 -16.08 -29.02 20.34
N HIS A 976 -14.79 -28.94 20.69
CA HIS A 976 -14.06 -27.69 20.79
C HIS A 976 -12.62 -27.83 20.29
N VAL A 977 -12.16 -26.87 19.48
CA VAL A 977 -10.77 -26.77 19.01
C VAL A 977 -10.14 -25.47 19.50
N SER A 978 -9.15 -25.58 20.38
CA SER A 978 -8.31 -24.45 20.80
C SER A 978 -7.04 -24.42 19.95
N PHE A 979 -6.83 -23.34 19.21
CA PHE A 979 -5.64 -23.12 18.40
C PHE A 979 -4.55 -22.42 19.21
N ILE A 980 -3.32 -22.92 19.09
CA ILE A 980 -2.10 -22.32 19.66
C ILE A 980 -1.18 -22.04 18.47
N MET A 981 -1.01 -20.77 18.13
CA MET A 981 -0.53 -20.37 16.80
C MET A 981 0.75 -19.55 16.82
N ALA A 982 1.62 -19.82 15.84
CA ALA A 982 2.83 -19.05 15.58
C ALA A 982 2.52 -17.61 15.13
N ALA A 983 3.53 -16.74 15.14
CA ALA A 983 3.43 -15.38 14.63
C ALA A 983 2.96 -15.36 13.16
N GLY A 984 2.07 -14.41 12.83
CA GLY A 984 1.39 -14.27 11.55
C GLY A 984 0.08 -15.05 11.44
N LEU A 985 -0.20 -15.96 12.38
CA LEU A 985 -1.45 -16.75 12.40
C LEU A 985 -2.38 -16.34 13.53
N ARG A 986 -1.92 -15.54 14.51
CA ARG A 986 -2.67 -15.21 15.73
C ARG A 986 -3.87 -14.29 15.51
N SER A 987 -3.87 -13.57 14.39
CA SER A 987 -4.97 -12.71 13.94
C SER A 987 -5.88 -13.38 12.92
N LEU A 988 -5.71 -14.68 12.65
CA LEU A 988 -6.53 -15.42 11.70
C LEU A 988 -8.00 -15.45 12.18
N PRO A 989 -8.99 -15.04 11.35
CA PRO A 989 -10.40 -15.17 11.66
C PRO A 989 -10.85 -16.63 11.58
N LEU A 990 -10.50 -17.41 12.61
CA LEU A 990 -10.74 -18.85 12.68
C LEU A 990 -12.20 -19.21 12.35
N ALA A 991 -13.16 -18.42 12.84
CA ALA A 991 -14.57 -18.70 12.62
C ALA A 991 -14.99 -18.67 11.14
N ALA A 992 -14.26 -17.94 10.28
CA ALA A 992 -14.54 -17.81 8.85
C ALA A 992 -13.90 -18.91 7.98
N LEU A 993 -13.10 -19.83 8.55
CA LEU A 993 -12.56 -20.97 7.80
C LEU A 993 -13.71 -21.82 7.27
N HIS A 994 -13.63 -22.26 6.03
CA HIS A 994 -14.75 -22.88 5.30
C HIS A 994 -14.29 -24.13 4.55
N ASP A 995 -15.00 -25.25 4.63
CA ASP A 995 -14.54 -26.52 4.01
C ASP A 995 -14.94 -26.69 2.54
N GLY A 996 -15.79 -25.79 2.04
CA GLY A 996 -16.40 -25.86 0.70
C GLY A 996 -17.93 -25.95 0.79
N GLU A 997 -18.46 -26.41 1.92
CA GLU A 997 -19.88 -26.55 2.20
C GLU A 997 -20.34 -25.75 3.43
N GLN A 998 -19.53 -25.71 4.48
CA GLN A 998 -19.87 -25.11 5.78
C GLN A 998 -18.66 -24.45 6.45
N PHE A 999 -18.93 -23.47 7.33
CA PHE A 999 -17.90 -22.85 8.16
C PHE A 999 -17.46 -23.78 9.30
N ILE A 1000 -16.21 -23.64 9.78
CA ILE A 1000 -15.69 -24.44 10.90
C ILE A 1000 -16.58 -24.35 12.16
N ILE A 1001 -17.23 -23.20 12.38
CA ILE A 1001 -18.14 -22.97 13.52
C ILE A 1001 -19.44 -23.77 13.43
N GLU A 1002 -19.79 -24.29 12.27
CA GLU A 1002 -20.92 -25.20 12.11
C GLU A 1002 -20.60 -26.59 12.68
N LYS A 1003 -19.32 -26.99 12.63
CA LYS A 1003 -18.82 -28.27 13.16
C LYS A 1003 -18.32 -28.17 14.61
N TYR A 1004 -17.51 -27.16 14.93
CA TYR A 1004 -16.77 -27.07 16.20
C TYR A 1004 -16.90 -25.69 16.82
N SER A 1005 -16.85 -25.61 18.16
CA SER A 1005 -16.51 -24.33 18.80
C SER A 1005 -15.00 -24.09 18.67
N VAL A 1006 -14.59 -22.86 18.37
CA VAL A 1006 -13.17 -22.52 18.15
C VAL A 1006 -12.71 -21.39 19.07
N GLY A 1007 -11.43 -21.38 19.40
CA GLY A 1007 -10.82 -20.33 20.21
C GLY A 1007 -9.30 -20.29 20.07
N LEU A 1008 -8.70 -19.19 20.50
CA LEU A 1008 -7.26 -18.99 20.53
C LEU A 1008 -6.75 -19.19 21.97
N MET A 1009 -5.64 -19.89 22.14
CA MET A 1009 -4.99 -20.06 23.44
C MET A 1009 -3.51 -19.68 23.29
N PRO A 1010 -2.97 -18.77 24.14
CA PRO A 1010 -1.55 -18.41 24.05
C PRO A 1010 -0.63 -19.61 24.33
N SER A 1011 -0.91 -20.36 25.40
CA SER A 1011 -0.29 -21.65 25.72
C SER A 1011 -1.11 -22.32 26.82
N LEU A 1012 -1.05 -23.65 26.90
CA LEU A 1012 -1.70 -24.39 27.97
C LEU A 1012 -1.09 -24.03 29.35
N ALA A 1013 0.23 -23.89 29.44
CA ALA A 1013 0.94 -23.54 30.67
C ALA A 1013 0.61 -22.14 31.21
N LEU A 1014 0.23 -21.20 30.34
CA LEU A 1014 -0.16 -19.84 30.71
C LEU A 1014 -1.65 -19.68 31.02
N THR A 1015 -2.46 -20.69 30.71
CA THR A 1015 -3.92 -20.60 30.76
C THR A 1015 -4.45 -21.29 32.00
N ASP A 1016 -5.29 -20.59 32.78
CA ASP A 1016 -6.05 -21.23 33.86
C ASP A 1016 -7.19 -22.06 33.27
N THR A 1017 -6.96 -23.37 33.17
CA THR A 1017 -7.86 -24.34 32.56
C THR A 1017 -8.92 -24.89 33.53
N ARG A 1018 -9.08 -24.33 34.73
CA ARG A 1018 -10.13 -24.79 35.66
C ARG A 1018 -11.50 -24.37 35.16
N TYR A 1019 -12.39 -25.34 34.99
CA TYR A 1019 -13.79 -25.13 34.62
C TYR A 1019 -14.51 -24.16 35.57
N SER A 1020 -15.28 -23.23 34.99
CA SER A 1020 -16.16 -22.30 35.71
C SER A 1020 -17.52 -22.28 35.03
N ASP A 1021 -18.58 -22.65 35.77
CA ASP A 1021 -19.94 -22.50 35.28
C ASP A 1021 -20.39 -21.04 35.35
N LEU A 1022 -20.43 -20.38 34.19
CA LEU A 1022 -20.85 -18.98 34.06
C LEU A 1022 -22.35 -18.80 33.81
N ARG A 1023 -23.13 -19.89 33.78
CA ARG A 1023 -24.59 -19.79 33.65
C ARG A 1023 -25.13 -19.05 34.86
N GLN A 1024 -25.94 -18.01 34.63
CA GLN A 1024 -26.51 -17.15 35.68
C GLN A 1024 -25.50 -16.32 36.48
N ALA A 1025 -24.21 -16.31 36.13
CA ALA A 1025 -23.22 -15.53 36.87
C ALA A 1025 -23.49 -14.00 36.76
N PRO A 1026 -23.29 -13.19 37.81
CA PRO A 1026 -23.54 -11.76 37.73
C PRO A 1026 -22.51 -11.06 36.83
N VAL A 1027 -22.95 -10.02 36.11
CA VAL A 1027 -22.12 -9.27 35.14
C VAL A 1027 -21.88 -7.84 35.64
N LEU A 1028 -20.65 -7.36 35.54
CA LEU A 1028 -20.35 -5.93 35.60
C LEU A 1028 -20.21 -5.41 34.17
N ALA A 1029 -21.16 -4.60 33.72
CA ALA A 1029 -21.18 -4.06 32.36
C ALA A 1029 -20.89 -2.56 32.36
N MET A 1030 -19.76 -2.15 31.79
CA MET A 1030 -19.32 -0.76 31.80
C MET A 1030 -19.02 -0.28 30.39
N GLY A 1031 -19.21 1.01 30.10
CA GLY A 1031 -18.90 1.54 28.78
C GLY A 1031 -18.99 3.05 28.66
N ALA A 1032 -18.53 3.57 27.53
CA ALA A 1032 -18.69 4.97 27.12
C ALA A 1032 -19.37 5.02 25.75
N SER A 1033 -20.34 5.92 25.62
CA SER A 1033 -21.05 6.16 24.36
C SER A 1033 -20.66 7.48 23.70
N GLU A 1034 -20.02 8.38 24.44
CA GLU A 1034 -19.61 9.70 23.97
C GLU A 1034 -18.09 9.84 24.11
N PHE A 1035 -17.43 10.40 23.10
CA PHE A 1035 -15.97 10.55 23.07
C PHE A 1035 -15.56 11.91 22.47
N THR A 1036 -14.42 12.45 22.90
CA THR A 1036 -13.85 13.70 22.34
C THR A 1036 -12.97 13.44 21.13
N ASP A 1037 -12.21 12.34 21.16
CA ASP A 1037 -11.13 12.05 20.20
C ASP A 1037 -11.38 10.75 19.43
N GLN A 1038 -12.61 10.23 19.46
CA GLN A 1038 -13.07 9.01 18.79
C GLN A 1038 -14.54 9.16 18.36
N PRO A 1039 -15.03 8.36 17.40
CA PRO A 1039 -16.46 8.35 17.06
C PRO A 1039 -17.33 7.88 18.24
N ASP A 1040 -18.49 8.50 18.42
CA ASP A 1040 -19.48 8.09 19.41
C ASP A 1040 -19.99 6.65 19.16
N LEU A 1041 -20.34 5.96 20.24
CA LEU A 1041 -20.90 4.59 20.24
C LEU A 1041 -22.34 4.60 20.79
N PRO A 1042 -23.33 5.09 20.00
CA PRO A 1042 -24.72 5.27 20.44
C PRO A 1042 -25.46 3.99 20.85
N ALA A 1043 -24.99 2.79 20.48
CA ALA A 1043 -25.58 1.52 20.88
C ALA A 1043 -25.12 1.05 22.27
N VAL A 1044 -24.04 1.60 22.82
CA VAL A 1044 -23.51 1.21 24.16
C VAL A 1044 -24.55 1.33 25.27
N PRO A 1045 -25.32 2.44 25.42
CA PRO A 1045 -26.33 2.54 26.47
C PRO A 1045 -27.46 1.51 26.31
N PHE A 1046 -27.75 1.11 25.06
CA PHE A 1046 -28.69 0.06 24.74
C PHE A 1046 -28.12 -1.33 25.10
N GLU A 1047 -26.89 -1.64 24.66
CA GLU A 1047 -26.17 -2.89 24.94
C GLU A 1047 -26.08 -3.17 26.44
N LEU A 1048 -25.56 -2.21 27.23
CA LEU A 1048 -25.39 -2.38 28.68
C LEU A 1048 -26.72 -2.63 29.40
N ARG A 1049 -27.82 -2.02 28.92
CA ARG A 1049 -29.17 -2.20 29.48
C ARG A 1049 -29.77 -3.55 29.12
N THR A 1050 -29.51 -4.04 27.91
CA THR A 1050 -29.96 -5.35 27.45
C THR A 1050 -29.25 -6.45 28.26
N ILE A 1051 -27.92 -6.37 28.39
CA ILE A 1051 -27.13 -7.28 29.21
C ILE A 1051 -27.57 -7.21 30.68
N VAL A 1052 -27.47 -6.02 31.30
CA VAL A 1052 -27.83 -5.78 32.70
C VAL A 1052 -29.18 -5.07 32.78
N GLY A 1053 -30.23 -5.88 32.85
CA GLY A 1053 -31.61 -5.42 32.91
C GLY A 1053 -32.61 -6.44 32.35
N GLN A 1054 -32.18 -7.25 31.38
CA GLN A 1054 -33.00 -8.30 30.79
C GLN A 1054 -32.34 -9.68 30.82
N LEU A 1055 -31.07 -9.78 30.39
CA LEU A 1055 -30.42 -11.08 30.20
C LEU A 1055 -29.70 -11.58 31.45
N ARG A 1056 -29.12 -10.68 32.25
CA ARG A 1056 -28.30 -11.02 33.42
C ARG A 1056 -28.59 -10.10 34.61
N GLN A 1057 -28.36 -10.65 35.81
CA GLN A 1057 -28.22 -9.85 37.03
C GLN A 1057 -26.83 -9.22 37.05
N GLY A 1058 -26.71 -8.03 37.63
CA GLY A 1058 -25.46 -7.31 37.59
C GLY A 1058 -25.58 -5.84 37.92
N GLU A 1059 -24.50 -5.13 37.65
CA GLU A 1059 -24.39 -3.68 37.79
C GLU A 1059 -23.85 -3.08 36.49
N ARG A 1060 -24.27 -1.84 36.20
CA ARG A 1060 -23.84 -1.15 34.99
C ARG A 1060 -23.33 0.25 35.27
N SER A 1061 -22.33 0.67 34.49
CA SER A 1061 -21.70 1.99 34.57
C SER A 1061 -21.59 2.58 33.16
N LEU A 1062 -21.95 3.85 32.99
CA LEU A 1062 -21.94 4.53 31.69
C LEU A 1062 -21.21 5.87 31.83
N ASN A 1063 -20.51 6.28 30.77
CA ASN A 1063 -19.89 7.60 30.59
C ASN A 1063 -19.11 8.05 31.83
N GLU A 1064 -19.51 9.11 32.52
CA GLU A 1064 -18.77 9.72 33.64
C GLU A 1064 -18.49 8.76 34.80
N THR A 1065 -19.27 7.69 34.91
CA THR A 1065 -19.06 6.65 35.92
C THR A 1065 -18.10 5.54 35.46
N PHE A 1066 -17.88 5.40 34.14
CA PHE A 1066 -16.98 4.44 33.53
C PHE A 1066 -15.52 4.88 33.62
N THR A 1067 -14.94 4.67 34.81
CA THR A 1067 -13.53 4.96 35.10
C THR A 1067 -12.83 3.74 35.69
N PRO A 1068 -11.50 3.61 35.59
CA PRO A 1068 -10.75 2.51 36.21
C PRO A 1068 -10.97 2.42 37.72
N GLN A 1069 -11.08 3.56 38.41
CA GLN A 1069 -11.30 3.59 39.85
C GLN A 1069 -12.68 3.06 40.24
N THR A 1070 -13.71 3.38 39.46
CA THR A 1070 -15.05 2.81 39.64
C THR A 1070 -15.02 1.30 39.43
N LEU A 1071 -14.39 0.84 38.35
CA LEU A 1071 -14.25 -0.58 38.02
C LEU A 1071 -13.63 -1.36 39.20
N ILE A 1072 -12.47 -0.90 39.68
CA ILE A 1072 -11.78 -1.52 40.83
C ILE A 1072 -12.69 -1.55 42.06
N SER A 1073 -13.38 -0.44 42.35
CA SER A 1073 -14.24 -0.33 43.54
C SER A 1073 -15.43 -1.30 43.49
N LEU A 1074 -16.11 -1.41 42.35
CA LEU A 1074 -17.26 -2.30 42.17
C LEU A 1074 -16.85 -3.78 42.21
N ARG A 1075 -15.71 -4.10 41.60
CA ARG A 1075 -15.11 -5.44 41.62
C ARG A 1075 -14.77 -5.90 43.03
N GLN A 1076 -14.17 -5.03 43.85
CA GLN A 1076 -13.82 -5.33 45.23
C GLN A 1076 -15.05 -5.47 46.15
N ALA A 1077 -16.17 -4.83 45.83
CA ALA A 1077 -17.38 -4.88 46.64
C ALA A 1077 -18.18 -6.18 46.46
N SER A 1078 -18.34 -6.67 45.23
CA SER A 1078 -19.32 -7.72 44.91
C SER A 1078 -18.77 -8.93 44.15
N GLY A 1079 -17.51 -8.90 43.67
CA GLY A 1079 -16.88 -10.01 42.95
C GLY A 1079 -17.66 -10.46 41.71
N TYR A 1080 -17.52 -9.73 40.61
CA TYR A 1080 -18.15 -10.07 39.32
C TYR A 1080 -17.24 -10.99 38.49
N PRO A 1081 -17.64 -12.25 38.19
CA PRO A 1081 -16.84 -13.18 37.39
C PRO A 1081 -16.88 -12.87 35.89
N VAL A 1082 -17.79 -12.00 35.44
CA VAL A 1082 -17.86 -11.49 34.07
C VAL A 1082 -17.80 -9.97 34.08
N LEU A 1083 -16.86 -9.41 33.31
CA LEU A 1083 -16.68 -7.99 33.08
C LEU A 1083 -16.89 -7.72 31.60
N HIS A 1084 -17.78 -6.80 31.28
CA HIS A 1084 -18.06 -6.38 29.92
C HIS A 1084 -17.71 -4.90 29.76
N LEU A 1085 -16.87 -4.59 28.79
CA LEU A 1085 -16.41 -3.26 28.45
C LEU A 1085 -16.90 -2.92 27.03
N ALA A 1086 -17.79 -1.93 26.95
CA ALA A 1086 -18.34 -1.40 25.71
C ALA A 1086 -17.77 -0.01 25.43
N THR A 1087 -16.61 0.01 24.77
CA THR A 1087 -15.82 1.21 24.49
C THR A 1087 -14.77 0.90 23.42
N HIS A 1088 -14.14 1.92 22.85
CA HIS A 1088 -13.00 1.75 21.95
C HIS A 1088 -11.80 1.13 22.67
N GLY A 1089 -11.19 0.14 22.03
CA GLY A 1089 -9.86 -0.36 22.40
C GLY A 1089 -9.05 -0.71 21.15
N GLU A 1090 -7.76 -0.38 21.16
CA GLU A 1090 -6.90 -0.57 19.99
C GLU A 1090 -5.65 -1.34 20.37
N PHE A 1091 -5.36 -2.42 19.62
CA PHE A 1091 -4.07 -3.11 19.63
C PHE A 1091 -3.24 -2.58 18.46
N ARG A 1092 -2.20 -1.80 18.79
CA ARG A 1092 -1.28 -1.16 17.84
C ARG A 1092 0.07 -1.88 17.85
N ALA A 1093 0.82 -1.72 16.75
CA ALA A 1093 2.22 -2.10 16.66
C ALA A 1093 3.08 -1.32 17.68
N GLY A 1094 4.33 -1.73 17.92
CA GLY A 1094 5.22 -1.01 18.85
C GLY A 1094 5.08 -1.38 20.33
N GLY A 1095 4.36 -2.46 20.65
CA GLY A 1095 4.27 -3.04 21.99
C GLY A 1095 3.05 -2.62 22.82
N PRO A 1096 2.91 -3.16 24.04
CA PRO A 1096 1.69 -3.03 24.84
C PRO A 1096 1.37 -1.60 25.31
N ASP A 1097 2.36 -0.71 25.35
CA ASP A 1097 2.21 0.70 25.77
C ASP A 1097 1.56 1.57 24.68
N ASN A 1098 1.67 1.17 23.40
CA ASN A 1098 1.03 1.85 22.28
C ASN A 1098 -0.43 1.42 22.07
N SER A 1099 -0.82 0.30 22.70
CA SER A 1099 -2.18 -0.23 22.68
C SER A 1099 -2.97 0.25 23.90
N TYR A 1100 -4.26 0.53 23.76
CA TYR A 1100 -5.04 1.12 24.86
C TYR A 1100 -6.52 0.72 24.89
N ILE A 1101 -7.13 0.86 26.08
CA ILE A 1101 -8.58 0.88 26.28
C ILE A 1101 -9.00 2.30 26.64
N GLN A 1102 -9.97 2.85 25.91
CA GLN A 1102 -10.53 4.17 26.19
C GLN A 1102 -11.54 4.09 27.35
N PHE A 1103 -11.18 4.61 28.52
CA PHE A 1103 -12.16 4.93 29.56
C PHE A 1103 -12.68 6.35 29.36
N TRP A 1104 -13.75 6.72 30.06
CA TRP A 1104 -14.36 8.06 29.92
C TRP A 1104 -13.37 9.20 30.12
N ASN A 1105 -12.47 9.06 31.10
CA ASN A 1105 -11.61 10.14 31.56
C ASN A 1105 -10.14 9.99 31.17
N GLN A 1106 -9.75 8.85 30.59
CA GLN A 1106 -8.36 8.55 30.23
C GLN A 1106 -8.25 7.34 29.32
N ARG A 1107 -7.15 7.25 28.57
CA ARG A 1107 -6.69 6.02 27.92
C ARG A 1107 -5.88 5.19 28.91
N LEU A 1108 -6.15 3.91 29.01
CA LEU A 1108 -5.38 2.96 29.81
C LEU A 1108 -4.56 2.08 28.87
N GLY A 1109 -3.23 2.16 28.95
CA GLY A 1109 -2.33 1.29 28.17
C GLY A 1109 -2.53 -0.18 28.51
N LEU A 1110 -2.29 -1.10 27.56
CA LEU A 1110 -2.49 -2.53 27.84
C LEU A 1110 -1.47 -3.05 28.87
N ASP A 1111 -0.25 -2.52 28.89
CA ASP A 1111 0.77 -2.78 29.92
C ASP A 1111 0.26 -2.46 31.35
N GLN A 1112 -0.68 -1.51 31.44
CA GLN A 1112 -1.31 -1.07 32.67
C GLN A 1112 -2.54 -1.91 33.05
N LEU A 1113 -3.00 -2.86 32.23
CA LEU A 1113 -4.18 -3.67 32.55
C LEU A 1113 -4.07 -4.43 33.87
N ARG A 1114 -2.87 -4.90 34.23
CA ARG A 1114 -2.64 -5.56 35.53
C ARG A 1114 -2.89 -4.65 36.73
N GLN A 1115 -2.82 -3.33 36.54
CA GLN A 1115 -3.12 -2.35 37.58
C GLN A 1115 -4.60 -2.33 37.94
N LEU A 1116 -5.48 -2.82 37.07
CA LEU A 1116 -6.91 -3.00 37.36
C LEU A 1116 -7.18 -4.16 38.34
N GLN A 1117 -6.16 -4.98 38.65
CA GLN A 1117 -6.25 -6.11 39.59
C GLN A 1117 -7.42 -7.06 39.25
N LEU A 1118 -7.62 -7.34 37.96
CA LEU A 1118 -8.75 -8.15 37.50
C LEU A 1118 -8.71 -9.60 38.00
N ASN A 1119 -7.56 -10.06 38.51
CA ASN A 1119 -7.39 -11.37 39.13
C ASN A 1119 -7.78 -11.44 40.61
N ASP A 1120 -8.11 -10.32 41.27
CA ASP A 1120 -8.53 -10.29 42.68
C ASP A 1120 -9.77 -9.38 42.90
N PRO A 1121 -10.97 -9.94 43.16
CA PRO A 1121 -11.30 -11.37 43.10
C PRO A 1121 -11.14 -11.94 41.68
N PRO A 1122 -11.00 -13.26 41.46
CA PRO A 1122 -10.75 -13.80 40.12
C PRO A 1122 -11.83 -13.44 39.08
N LEU A 1123 -11.40 -13.04 37.87
CA LEU A 1123 -12.27 -12.80 36.72
C LEU A 1123 -12.19 -13.95 35.71
N ASP A 1124 -13.34 -14.53 35.40
CA ASP A 1124 -13.45 -15.64 34.46
C ASP A 1124 -13.55 -15.20 33.01
N LEU A 1125 -14.25 -14.09 32.74
CA LEU A 1125 -14.44 -13.58 31.37
C LEU A 1125 -14.37 -12.05 31.33
N LEU A 1126 -13.42 -11.53 30.54
CA LEU A 1126 -13.39 -10.15 30.07
C LEU A 1126 -14.01 -10.08 28.67
N VAL A 1127 -15.03 -9.29 28.45
CA VAL A 1127 -15.61 -9.02 27.12
C VAL A 1127 -15.27 -7.61 26.74
N MET A 1128 -14.65 -7.42 25.58
CA MET A 1128 -14.39 -6.11 25.00
C MET A 1128 -15.14 -6.03 23.67
N SER A 1129 -16.26 -5.31 23.65
CA SER A 1129 -17.21 -5.39 22.54
C SER A 1129 -16.80 -4.58 21.31
N ALA A 1130 -15.97 -3.53 21.46
CA ALA A 1130 -15.60 -2.63 20.35
C ALA A 1130 -14.08 -2.40 20.23
N CYS A 1131 -13.30 -3.49 20.16
CA CYS A 1131 -11.86 -3.41 19.93
C CYS A 1131 -11.45 -3.51 18.44
N ARG A 1132 -10.25 -3.06 18.11
CA ARG A 1132 -9.61 -3.31 16.82
C ARG A 1132 -8.19 -3.81 17.04
N THR A 1133 -7.80 -4.82 16.28
CA THR A 1133 -6.41 -5.30 16.20
C THR A 1133 -5.81 -4.86 14.87
N ALA A 1134 -4.55 -4.44 14.87
CA ALA A 1134 -3.79 -4.23 13.63
C ALA A 1134 -3.52 -5.60 12.97
N LEU A 1135 -4.35 -5.96 11.98
CA LEU A 1135 -4.20 -7.21 11.23
C LEU A 1135 -2.89 -7.19 10.44
N GLY A 1136 -2.19 -8.32 10.41
CA GLY A 1136 -0.91 -8.46 9.71
C GLY A 1136 0.33 -8.00 10.50
N ASP A 1137 0.16 -7.38 11.67
CA ASP A 1137 1.27 -6.97 12.54
C ASP A 1137 1.54 -8.00 13.65
N THR A 1138 2.78 -8.48 13.74
CA THR A 1138 3.14 -9.57 14.67
C THR A 1138 3.18 -9.13 16.14
N ALA A 1139 3.42 -7.85 16.43
CA ALA A 1139 3.44 -7.31 17.79
C ALA A 1139 2.01 -7.09 18.32
N ALA A 1140 1.13 -6.53 17.49
CA ALA A 1140 -0.30 -6.40 17.76
C ALA A 1140 -0.97 -7.76 17.92
N GLU A 1141 -0.60 -8.73 17.08
CA GLU A 1141 -1.00 -10.13 17.21
C GLU A 1141 -0.61 -10.75 18.54
N LEU A 1142 0.62 -10.52 18.99
CA LEU A 1142 1.13 -11.04 20.25
C LEU A 1142 0.42 -10.38 21.45
N GLY A 1143 0.14 -9.07 21.36
CA GLY A 1143 -0.69 -8.34 22.31
C GLY A 1143 -2.12 -8.90 22.39
N PHE A 1144 -2.76 -9.13 21.24
CA PHE A 1144 -4.12 -9.69 21.15
C PHE A 1144 -4.20 -11.14 21.65
N ALA A 1145 -3.34 -12.03 21.16
CA ALA A 1145 -3.28 -13.43 21.58
C ALA A 1145 -2.89 -13.59 23.05
N GLY A 1146 -2.21 -12.58 23.60
CA GLY A 1146 -1.79 -12.49 24.98
C GLY A 1146 -2.77 -11.79 25.91
N LEU A 1147 -3.87 -11.24 25.39
CA LEU A 1147 -4.77 -10.34 26.12
C LEU A 1147 -5.26 -10.91 27.45
N ALA A 1148 -5.71 -12.17 27.47
CA ALA A 1148 -6.20 -12.79 28.70
C ALA A 1148 -5.10 -12.91 29.76
N VAL A 1149 -3.89 -13.28 29.34
CA VAL A 1149 -2.71 -13.40 30.19
C VAL A 1149 -2.30 -12.04 30.75
N GLN A 1150 -2.25 -11.01 29.89
CA GLN A 1150 -1.91 -9.64 30.27
C GLN A 1150 -2.94 -9.04 31.23
N ALA A 1151 -4.22 -9.26 30.98
CA ALA A 1151 -5.31 -8.81 31.86
C ALA A 1151 -5.36 -9.61 33.19
N GLY A 1152 -4.68 -10.76 33.28
CA GLY A 1152 -4.74 -11.65 34.44
C GLY A 1152 -6.08 -12.34 34.61
N VAL A 1153 -6.78 -12.59 33.50
CA VAL A 1153 -8.13 -13.19 33.46
C VAL A 1153 -8.07 -14.58 32.85
N LYS A 1154 -9.06 -15.44 33.10
CA LYS A 1154 -9.05 -16.77 32.45
C LYS A 1154 -9.28 -16.70 30.94
N SER A 1155 -10.15 -15.80 30.51
CA SER A 1155 -10.53 -15.66 29.11
C SER A 1155 -10.88 -14.22 28.78
N ALA A 1156 -10.57 -13.81 27.55
CA ALA A 1156 -10.99 -12.55 26.98
C ALA A 1156 -11.72 -12.78 25.65
N LEU A 1157 -12.90 -12.19 25.46
CA LEU A 1157 -13.60 -12.10 24.20
C LEU A 1157 -13.35 -10.72 23.61
N ALA A 1158 -12.73 -10.65 22.44
CA ALA A 1158 -12.34 -9.41 21.77
C ALA A 1158 -12.52 -9.52 20.26
N THR A 1159 -12.41 -8.38 19.57
CA THR A 1159 -12.59 -8.25 18.13
C THR A 1159 -11.26 -8.05 17.39
N LEU A 1160 -11.10 -8.79 16.28
CA LEU A 1160 -9.94 -8.70 15.38
C LEU A 1160 -9.92 -7.39 14.60
N TRP A 1161 -11.08 -6.90 14.16
CA TRP A 1161 -11.23 -5.61 13.47
C TRP A 1161 -12.43 -4.84 13.99
N GLN A 1162 -12.55 -3.59 13.55
CA GLN A 1162 -13.68 -2.75 13.91
C GLN A 1162 -14.96 -3.24 13.23
N VAL A 1163 -15.96 -3.58 14.05
CA VAL A 1163 -17.33 -3.92 13.63
C VAL A 1163 -18.24 -2.74 13.95
N SER A 1164 -19.38 -2.65 13.26
CA SER A 1164 -20.39 -1.64 13.56
C SER A 1164 -20.99 -1.83 14.97
N ASP A 1165 -21.28 -0.70 15.62
CA ASP A 1165 -21.73 -0.59 17.01
C ASP A 1165 -23.07 -1.31 17.25
N LEU A 1166 -24.01 -1.16 16.31
CA LEU A 1166 -25.33 -1.79 16.42
C LEU A 1166 -25.29 -3.33 16.27
N GLU A 1167 -24.53 -3.83 15.31
CA GLU A 1167 -24.38 -5.26 15.04
C GLU A 1167 -23.65 -5.97 16.18
N THR A 1168 -22.66 -5.29 16.77
CA THR A 1168 -21.98 -5.73 18.01
C THR A 1168 -22.99 -5.91 19.13
N ALA A 1169 -23.88 -4.95 19.36
CA ALA A 1169 -24.93 -5.08 20.38
C ALA A 1169 -25.87 -6.27 20.11
N GLY A 1170 -26.14 -6.57 18.84
CA GLY A 1170 -26.85 -7.78 18.38
C GLY A 1170 -26.16 -9.07 18.79
N LEU A 1171 -24.90 -9.23 18.40
CA LEU A 1171 -24.10 -10.41 18.72
C LEU A 1171 -23.93 -10.56 20.24
N MET A 1172 -23.74 -9.47 20.99
CA MET A 1172 -23.59 -9.51 22.45
C MET A 1172 -24.90 -9.91 23.15
N ALA A 1173 -26.05 -9.42 22.70
CA ALA A 1173 -27.35 -9.86 23.23
C ALA A 1173 -27.56 -11.37 23.04
N GLU A 1174 -27.20 -11.91 21.88
CA GLU A 1174 -27.27 -13.35 21.62
C GLU A 1174 -26.20 -14.12 22.43
N PHE A 1175 -24.96 -13.64 22.49
CA PHE A 1175 -23.89 -14.25 23.27
C PHE A 1175 -24.28 -14.40 24.75
N TYR A 1176 -24.84 -13.38 25.39
CA TYR A 1176 -25.29 -13.48 26.78
C TYR A 1176 -26.53 -14.38 26.95
N THR A 1177 -27.38 -14.46 25.92
CA THR A 1177 -28.49 -15.41 25.88
C THR A 1177 -27.97 -16.84 25.86
N GLN A 1178 -26.96 -17.12 25.03
CA GLN A 1178 -26.33 -18.43 24.90
C GLN A 1178 -25.44 -18.76 26.10
N LEU A 1179 -24.76 -17.79 26.70
CA LEU A 1179 -23.93 -17.99 27.90
C LEU A 1179 -24.75 -18.44 29.13
N ASN A 1180 -26.06 -18.20 29.12
CA ASN A 1180 -26.97 -18.74 30.15
C ASN A 1180 -27.39 -20.19 29.90
N GLN A 1181 -27.21 -20.70 28.69
CA GLN A 1181 -27.72 -22.00 28.23
C GLN A 1181 -26.59 -23.00 28.02
N GLN A 1182 -25.53 -22.56 27.36
CA GLN A 1182 -24.42 -23.39 26.92
C GLN A 1182 -23.47 -23.74 28.08
N PRO A 1183 -22.80 -24.90 28.02
CA PRO A 1183 -21.97 -25.39 29.11
C PRO A 1183 -20.66 -24.62 29.30
N TYR A 1184 -20.18 -23.89 28.28
CA TYR A 1184 -18.92 -23.16 28.29
C TYR A 1184 -18.92 -21.93 27.34
N LYS A 1185 -17.90 -21.06 27.50
CA LYS A 1185 -17.80 -19.74 26.85
C LYS A 1185 -17.67 -19.84 25.33
N ALA A 1186 -16.81 -20.72 24.81
CA ALA A 1186 -16.60 -20.87 23.37
C ALA A 1186 -17.85 -21.38 22.65
N GLU A 1187 -18.63 -22.27 23.27
CA GLU A 1187 -19.91 -22.72 22.69
C GLU A 1187 -20.95 -21.61 22.68
N ALA A 1188 -20.99 -20.77 23.73
CA ALA A 1188 -21.88 -19.61 23.74
C ALA A 1188 -21.56 -18.63 22.60
N LEU A 1189 -20.27 -18.39 22.33
CA LEU A 1189 -19.83 -17.57 21.19
C LEU A 1189 -20.21 -18.22 19.86
N ARG A 1190 -19.93 -19.51 19.69
CA ARG A 1190 -20.28 -20.27 18.48
C ARG A 1190 -21.78 -20.15 18.17
N GLN A 1191 -22.64 -20.37 19.17
CA GLN A 1191 -24.08 -20.26 18.98
C GLN A 1191 -24.52 -18.84 18.59
N ALA A 1192 -23.89 -17.81 19.14
CA ALA A 1192 -24.17 -16.43 18.73
C ALA A 1192 -23.71 -16.15 17.28
N GLN A 1193 -22.54 -16.65 16.87
CA GLN A 1193 -22.06 -16.55 15.49
C GLN A 1193 -22.98 -17.30 14.52
N LEU A 1194 -23.45 -18.50 14.89
CA LEU A 1194 -24.41 -19.26 14.09
C LEU A 1194 -25.77 -18.56 13.96
N ALA A 1195 -26.25 -17.92 15.04
CA ALA A 1195 -27.48 -17.14 15.00
C ALA A 1195 -27.36 -15.93 14.06
N MET A 1196 -26.19 -15.27 14.02
CA MET A 1196 -25.90 -14.19 13.04
C MET A 1196 -25.87 -14.74 11.61
N LEU A 1197 -25.13 -15.84 11.38
CA LEU A 1197 -25.03 -16.53 10.09
C LEU A 1197 -26.40 -16.95 9.54
N ARG A 1198 -27.30 -17.44 10.41
CA ARG A 1198 -28.65 -17.87 10.05
C ARG A 1198 -29.67 -16.74 9.96
N GLY A 1199 -29.30 -15.51 10.29
CA GLY A 1199 -30.19 -14.36 10.33
C GLY A 1199 -31.23 -14.39 11.46
N GLU A 1200 -30.97 -15.13 12.54
CA GLU A 1200 -31.81 -15.21 13.74
C GLU A 1200 -31.67 -13.97 14.63
N VAL A 1201 -30.51 -13.30 14.57
CA VAL A 1201 -30.34 -11.93 15.05
C VAL A 1201 -30.68 -10.99 13.89
N THR A 1202 -31.55 -10.00 14.10
CA THR A 1202 -31.99 -9.09 13.02
C THR A 1202 -32.66 -7.83 13.57
N VAL A 1203 -32.84 -6.80 12.74
CA VAL A 1203 -33.63 -5.61 13.07
C VAL A 1203 -34.92 -5.59 12.24
N VAL A 1204 -36.07 -5.60 12.93
CA VAL A 1204 -37.40 -5.55 12.32
C VAL A 1204 -38.21 -4.43 12.99
N ASP A 1205 -38.79 -3.55 12.17
CA ASP A 1205 -39.62 -2.41 12.64
C ASP A 1205 -38.94 -1.54 13.72
N GLY A 1206 -37.64 -1.24 13.55
CA GLY A 1206 -36.85 -0.44 14.49
C GLY A 1206 -36.56 -1.15 15.82
N LYS A 1207 -36.67 -2.49 15.87
CA LYS A 1207 -36.34 -3.31 17.03
C LYS A 1207 -35.26 -4.32 16.70
N LEU A 1208 -34.22 -4.40 17.52
CA LEU A 1208 -33.30 -5.52 17.51
C LEU A 1208 -34.01 -6.74 18.09
N THR A 1209 -33.97 -7.86 17.36
CA THR A 1209 -34.55 -9.15 17.71
C THR A 1209 -33.46 -10.20 17.68
N TRP A 1210 -33.45 -11.09 18.67
CA TRP A 1210 -32.53 -12.22 18.81
C TRP A 1210 -33.29 -13.38 19.48
N ASN A 1211 -32.67 -14.55 19.67
CA ASN A 1211 -33.37 -15.72 20.20
C ASN A 1211 -33.87 -15.52 21.64
N GLY A 1212 -33.22 -14.63 22.40
CA GLY A 1212 -33.57 -14.33 23.78
C GLY A 1212 -34.59 -13.20 23.97
N GLY A 1213 -34.97 -12.46 22.91
CA GLY A 1213 -35.89 -11.34 23.06
C GLY A 1213 -35.93 -10.36 21.88
N SER A 1214 -36.65 -9.25 22.08
CA SER A 1214 -36.73 -8.14 21.13
C SER A 1214 -36.86 -6.82 21.88
N GLN A 1215 -36.07 -5.82 21.48
CA GLN A 1215 -36.02 -4.51 22.14
C GLN A 1215 -35.99 -3.37 21.11
N PRO A 1216 -36.75 -2.28 21.33
CA PRO A 1216 -36.67 -1.10 20.47
C PRO A 1216 -35.30 -0.45 20.52
N LEU A 1217 -34.82 -0.05 19.35
CA LEU A 1217 -33.59 0.70 19.19
C LEU A 1217 -33.77 2.16 19.65
N PRO A 1218 -32.69 2.82 20.14
CA PRO A 1218 -32.62 4.28 20.26
C PRO A 1218 -33.02 4.96 18.95
N ALA A 1219 -33.61 6.16 19.02
CA ALA A 1219 -34.09 6.89 17.84
C ALA A 1219 -32.94 7.25 16.88
N GLU A 1220 -31.75 7.40 17.44
CA GLU A 1220 -30.49 7.66 16.73
C GLU A 1220 -30.04 6.47 15.87
N LEU A 1221 -30.53 5.26 16.16
CA LEU A 1221 -30.18 4.01 15.48
C LEU A 1221 -31.32 3.46 14.60
N THR A 1222 -32.50 4.09 14.57
CA THR A 1222 -33.66 3.61 13.80
C THR A 1222 -33.56 3.86 12.29
N ASP A 1223 -32.72 4.80 11.86
CA ASP A 1223 -32.53 5.15 10.45
C ASP A 1223 -31.37 4.39 9.78
N LEU A 1224 -30.59 3.61 10.55
CA LEU A 1224 -29.49 2.81 10.03
C LEU A 1224 -30.04 1.62 9.23
N ARG A 1225 -29.81 1.62 7.92
CA ARG A 1225 -30.16 0.49 7.05
C ARG A 1225 -29.32 -0.72 7.43
N PHE A 1226 -29.97 -1.75 7.95
CA PHE A 1226 -29.34 -3.03 8.27
C PHE A 1226 -28.76 -3.67 6.99
N GLY A 1227 -27.44 -3.90 6.98
CA GLY A 1227 -26.78 -4.68 5.93
C GLY A 1227 -27.10 -6.18 6.03
N ASN A 1228 -26.61 -6.98 5.09
CA ASN A 1228 -26.65 -8.44 5.20
C ASN A 1228 -25.69 -8.91 6.31
N ILE A 1229 -26.17 -8.96 7.56
CA ILE A 1229 -25.35 -9.33 8.73
C ILE A 1229 -24.96 -10.82 8.80
N GLN A 1230 -25.39 -11.62 7.82
CA GLN A 1230 -24.99 -13.02 7.69
C GLN A 1230 -23.54 -13.14 7.19
N HIS A 1231 -22.99 -12.08 6.58
CA HIS A 1231 -21.61 -12.08 6.10
C HIS A 1231 -20.59 -12.25 7.25
N PRO A 1232 -19.51 -13.03 7.09
CA PRO A 1232 -18.54 -13.29 8.17
C PRO A 1232 -17.87 -12.06 8.76
N TYR A 1233 -17.80 -10.96 8.02
CA TYR A 1233 -17.36 -9.65 8.53
C TYR A 1233 -17.98 -9.30 9.91
N TYR A 1234 -19.26 -9.62 10.11
CA TYR A 1234 -20.02 -9.20 11.30
C TYR A 1234 -19.85 -10.12 12.51
N TRP A 1235 -19.50 -11.39 12.30
CA TRP A 1235 -19.48 -12.40 13.37
C TRP A 1235 -18.12 -13.10 13.53
N ALA A 1236 -17.31 -13.19 12.48
CA ALA A 1236 -15.98 -13.81 12.51
C ALA A 1236 -14.90 -12.90 13.11
N ALA A 1237 -15.21 -11.61 13.32
CA ALA A 1237 -14.33 -10.68 14.02
C ALA A 1237 -14.11 -11.09 15.48
N PHE A 1238 -15.10 -11.73 16.11
CA PHE A 1238 -15.08 -12.05 17.54
C PHE A 1238 -14.33 -13.34 17.80
N THR A 1239 -13.28 -13.24 18.60
CA THR A 1239 -12.42 -14.37 18.98
C THR A 1239 -12.31 -14.46 20.49
N LEU A 1240 -12.45 -15.67 21.02
CA LEU A 1240 -12.18 -15.97 22.43
C LEU A 1240 -10.71 -16.34 22.60
N VAL A 1241 -10.00 -15.61 23.46
CA VAL A 1241 -8.60 -15.80 23.80
C VAL A 1241 -8.49 -16.34 25.24
N GLY A 1242 -7.75 -17.41 25.45
CA GLY A 1242 -7.52 -18.03 26.76
C GLY A 1242 -8.34 -19.31 26.96
N SER A 1243 -8.86 -19.53 28.17
CA SER A 1243 -9.61 -20.75 28.47
C SER A 1243 -11.00 -20.74 27.81
N PRO A 1244 -11.42 -21.77 27.09
CA PRO A 1244 -12.73 -21.77 26.42
C PRO A 1244 -13.90 -22.16 27.36
N TRP A 1245 -13.62 -22.55 28.61
CA TRP A 1245 -14.58 -23.18 29.54
C TRP A 1245 -14.63 -22.63 30.96
#